data_AF-A0A953XF36-F1
#
_entry.id   AF-A0A953XF36-F1
#
_cell.length_a   1.000
_cell.length_b   1.000
_cell.length_c   1.000
_cell.angle_alpha   90.00
_cell.angle_beta   90.00
_cell.angle_gamma   90.00
#
_symmetry.space_group_name_H-M   'P 1'
#
loop_
_entity.id
_entity.type
_entity.pdbx_description
1 polymer ?
#
loop_
_entity_poly.entity_id
_entity_poly.type
_entity_poly.pdbx_seq_one_letter_code
_entity_poly.pdbx_strand_id
1 'polypeptide(L)'
;MRFRLLLVPALLFALALSVNSQDEAKLSESDSSLLDQVAGMVVKPTSECVHFKAKAYSCWGWGGGAERMGWLERDADGKPNRVLDIDGEWMDVPAEFETFKFMESCEALLKDRDGDEEDDPFEGMDDTAAGAVGPVPELVLASWCRSLGDNKLAARLLKIADRGESDADTLKLLKSTLAWRNFAGAAHAFISGDDKQALHYAERFEEKYKEFDAEFGTPNSEILADLLRRRKAGTFGKYEPSGGGFPDEEDDGIPEGKLPEGYDKWKDDRKADWLIERLENVDARQWSQPGGVHLSGDWRVKALTKLGEAAVPKLIDCIESDRRLTRSMHFWRDFAQSRTVLGVREPALVAIMTILQVEAFEPVATGDDFSSRGEEGAKKVAAQLRKYWKEYGKYPFDERMMKILTNTQATLDARQEAALNLAYINDRPARGTTVWTSGSRKRSEGPNPVVEKFKDPTAAEAVVQLMDQHFAQIAEDESDDPDMLDYYLTNAAWTYSTALTTLDDKRITPTLRTRAEDEKLPATVRRIMAWACLWLDDDAPFNAFCKRFEDGTEPGLDDPEQLDDILYMLTRVESVRSQAALNAMLQETHPAFETFRDKVLHASPGWSDDAVWFRTTAAITLLRGQLDNTNDSGSYFKISNGVYTEGTAGSSASGDIPDYLKEDRNVRKSADGRFCDDAAMKLNELVGGLPRYNPLLSDSEERLKFMRELLDRYAASIRPATVDEAETLGEWGWDPFFVFAPPPLGRAATEDDVKAGRAIFALEGGRPGKLKLPAKGAFGPAPAANGDEPVEDDRGWCLIVQEEVDAGGKTWYGAMARYGTRKIEAYKIHDVQSLKRD
;
A
#
# COMPACT_ATOMS: atom_id res chain seq x y z
N MET A 1 -27.39 17.84 13.95
CA MET A 1 -28.61 18.30 13.24
C MET A 1 -29.38 17.07 12.79
N ARG A 2 -30.58 16.79 13.33
CA ARG A 2 -31.32 15.52 13.14
C ARG A 2 -32.23 15.56 11.91
N PHE A 3 -31.99 14.67 10.93
CA PHE A 3 -32.92 14.41 9.83
C PHE A 3 -33.89 13.26 10.18
N ARG A 4 -35.19 13.48 9.97
CA ARG A 4 -36.25 12.47 10.09
C ARG A 4 -36.48 11.84 8.72
N LEU A 5 -36.29 10.53 8.63
CA LEU A 5 -36.77 9.69 7.54
C LEU A 5 -38.29 9.48 7.69
N LEU A 6 -39.06 9.72 6.64
CA LEU A 6 -40.47 9.33 6.52
C LEU A 6 -40.58 8.36 5.34
N LEU A 7 -41.05 7.15 5.67
CA LEU A 7 -41.43 6.07 4.76
C LEU A 7 -42.54 6.50 3.79
N VAL A 8 -42.36 6.19 2.50
CA VAL A 8 -43.45 6.00 1.53
C VAL A 8 -43.14 4.74 0.71
N PRO A 9 -43.87 3.62 0.89
CA PRO A 9 -43.81 2.48 -0.01
C PRO A 9 -45.06 2.47 -0.90
N ALA A 10 -44.93 2.79 -2.19
CA ALA A 10 -45.81 2.34 -3.28
C ALA A 10 -45.55 3.14 -4.56
N LEU A 11 -44.54 2.75 -5.37
CA LEU A 11 -44.54 2.98 -6.83
C LEU A 11 -43.37 2.24 -7.52
N LEU A 12 -43.30 0.90 -7.37
CA LEU A 12 -42.24 0.09 -8.00
C LEU A 12 -42.76 -1.15 -8.73
N PHE A 13 -43.99 -1.09 -9.29
CA PHE A 13 -44.56 -2.23 -10.03
C PHE A 13 -45.29 -1.84 -11.33
N ALA A 14 -44.88 -0.76 -12.00
CA ALA A 14 -45.47 -0.33 -13.27
C ALA A 14 -44.48 0.35 -14.23
N LEU A 15 -43.28 -0.23 -14.43
CA LEU A 15 -42.33 0.21 -15.46
C LEU A 15 -41.62 -0.97 -16.16
N ALA A 16 -42.30 -2.11 -16.26
CA ALA A 16 -41.81 -3.32 -16.95
C ALA A 16 -42.65 -3.69 -18.19
N LEU A 17 -43.25 -2.70 -18.86
CA LEU A 17 -43.94 -2.93 -20.13
C LEU A 17 -43.57 -1.81 -21.13
N SER A 18 -42.99 -2.25 -22.25
CA SER A 18 -42.76 -1.51 -23.51
C SER A 18 -41.43 -0.74 -23.66
N VAL A 19 -40.33 -1.46 -23.88
CA VAL A 19 -39.27 -1.00 -24.80
C VAL A 19 -38.96 -2.14 -25.78
N ASN A 20 -39.85 -2.33 -26.74
CA ASN A 20 -39.54 -3.14 -27.93
C ASN A 20 -40.05 -2.47 -29.21
N SER A 21 -40.10 -1.12 -29.21
CA SER A 21 -40.06 -0.38 -30.46
C SER A 21 -38.60 -0.03 -30.72
N GLN A 22 -38.01 -0.69 -31.72
CA GLN A 22 -36.95 -0.08 -32.51
C GLN A 22 -37.54 1.13 -33.25
N ASP A 23 -38.00 2.15 -32.51
CA ASP A 23 -38.24 3.45 -33.11
C ASP A 23 -36.89 3.89 -33.67
N GLU A 24 -36.84 4.06 -34.99
CA GLU A 24 -35.64 4.45 -35.71
C GLU A 24 -35.04 5.68 -34.99
N ALA A 25 -33.92 5.49 -34.31
CA ALA A 25 -33.20 6.60 -33.69
C ALA A 25 -32.91 7.63 -34.79
N LYS A 26 -33.54 8.80 -34.67
CA LYS A 26 -33.42 9.91 -35.62
C LYS A 26 -32.78 11.06 -34.88
N LEU A 27 -31.73 11.63 -35.46
CA LEU A 27 -31.13 12.86 -34.96
C LEU A 27 -32.15 13.99 -35.00
N SER A 28 -32.30 14.67 -33.87
CA SER A 28 -33.00 15.95 -33.81
C SER A 28 -32.20 17.06 -34.51
N GLU A 29 -32.80 18.24 -34.69
CA GLU A 29 -32.08 19.42 -35.16
C GLU A 29 -31.00 19.87 -34.15
N SER A 30 -31.29 19.73 -32.85
CA SER A 30 -30.31 19.99 -31.77
C SER A 30 -29.15 19.02 -31.85
N ASP A 31 -29.43 17.73 -31.97
CA ASP A 31 -28.42 16.66 -32.08
C ASP A 31 -27.50 16.93 -33.28
N SER A 32 -28.10 17.30 -34.41
CA SER A 32 -27.36 17.66 -35.62
C SER A 32 -26.46 18.87 -35.38
N SER A 33 -26.95 19.91 -34.71
CA SER A 33 -26.18 21.10 -34.36
C SER A 33 -25.02 20.79 -33.41
N LEU A 34 -25.25 19.96 -32.40
CA LEU A 34 -24.23 19.48 -31.47
C LEU A 34 -23.14 18.69 -32.22
N LEU A 35 -23.52 17.71 -33.04
CA LEU A 35 -22.58 16.88 -33.80
C LEU A 35 -21.79 17.69 -34.86
N ASP A 36 -22.36 18.76 -35.41
CA ASP A 36 -21.65 19.71 -36.29
C ASP A 36 -20.59 20.51 -35.52
N GLN A 37 -20.89 20.92 -34.28
CA GLN A 37 -19.92 21.58 -33.42
C GLN A 37 -18.78 20.64 -33.04
N VAL A 38 -19.10 19.38 -32.70
CA VAL A 38 -18.11 18.33 -32.45
C VAL A 38 -17.23 18.12 -33.69
N ALA A 39 -17.82 18.04 -34.89
CA ALA A 39 -17.09 17.87 -36.15
C ALA A 39 -16.10 19.02 -36.43
N GLY A 40 -16.35 20.22 -35.88
CA GLY A 40 -15.42 21.34 -35.92
C GLY A 40 -14.23 21.22 -34.96
N MET A 41 -14.30 20.34 -33.96
CA MET A 41 -13.26 20.12 -32.95
C MET A 41 -12.37 18.91 -33.27
N VAL A 42 -12.90 17.92 -33.98
CA VAL A 42 -12.22 16.65 -34.30
C VAL A 42 -11.81 16.59 -35.77
N VAL A 43 -10.93 15.65 -36.10
CA VAL A 43 -10.54 15.39 -37.48
C VAL A 43 -11.76 15.01 -38.32
N LYS A 44 -11.81 15.52 -39.55
CA LYS A 44 -12.80 15.07 -40.52
C LYS A 44 -12.44 13.66 -41.00
N PRO A 45 -13.36 12.69 -40.91
CA PRO A 45 -13.13 11.33 -41.42
C PRO A 45 -12.64 11.33 -42.86
N THR A 46 -11.61 10.54 -43.13
CA THR A 46 -11.22 10.16 -44.49
C THR A 46 -11.92 8.86 -44.88
N SER A 47 -11.61 8.29 -46.05
CA SER A 47 -12.22 7.02 -46.47
C SER A 47 -11.64 5.78 -45.78
N GLU A 48 -10.50 5.89 -45.08
CA GLU A 48 -9.78 4.74 -44.50
C GLU A 48 -9.45 4.99 -43.03
N CYS A 49 -10.08 4.22 -42.14
CA CYS A 49 -9.76 4.20 -40.71
C CYS A 49 -8.78 3.07 -40.41
N VAL A 50 -7.86 3.31 -39.48
CA VAL A 50 -6.78 2.37 -39.13
C VAL A 50 -6.67 2.18 -37.62
N HIS A 51 -6.43 0.94 -37.21
CA HIS A 51 -5.88 0.61 -35.90
C HIS A 51 -4.37 0.49 -36.00
N PHE A 52 -3.66 1.02 -35.01
CA PHE A 52 -2.20 0.92 -34.97
C PHE A 52 -1.71 0.97 -33.53
N LYS A 53 -0.51 0.42 -33.30
CA LYS A 53 0.15 0.52 -32.00
C LYS A 53 1.00 1.77 -31.96
N ALA A 54 0.63 2.71 -31.09
CA ALA A 54 1.43 3.88 -30.80
C ALA A 54 2.23 3.66 -29.51
N LYS A 55 3.41 4.27 -29.42
CA LYS A 55 4.14 4.33 -28.16
C LYS A 55 3.38 5.22 -27.18
N ALA A 56 3.09 4.69 -26.01
CA ALA A 56 2.38 5.39 -24.96
C ALA A 56 3.07 5.19 -23.62
N TYR A 57 2.81 6.13 -22.72
CA TYR A 57 3.34 6.12 -21.36
C TYR A 57 2.20 6.28 -20.37
N SER A 58 2.28 5.54 -19.27
CA SER A 58 1.39 5.71 -18.12
C SER A 58 1.99 6.68 -17.09
N CYS A 59 1.18 7.08 -16.13
CA CYS A 59 1.63 7.88 -14.98
C CYS A 59 2.66 7.15 -14.09
N TRP A 60 2.74 5.83 -14.20
CA TRP A 60 3.74 4.98 -13.55
C TRP A 60 5.11 5.00 -14.25
N GLY A 61 5.23 5.69 -15.39
CA GLY A 61 6.45 5.77 -16.19
C GLY A 61 6.73 4.49 -16.99
N TRP A 62 5.74 3.60 -17.12
CA TRP A 62 5.83 2.43 -17.99
C TRP A 62 5.56 2.84 -19.43
N GLY A 63 6.42 2.41 -20.34
CA GLY A 63 6.25 2.61 -21.78
C GLY A 63 5.78 1.33 -22.44
N GLY A 64 4.75 1.42 -23.28
CA GLY A 64 4.19 0.28 -24.00
C GLY A 64 3.68 0.67 -25.39
N GLY A 65 3.44 -0.34 -26.23
CA GLY A 65 2.63 -0.16 -27.43
C GLY A 65 1.18 -0.23 -27.03
N ALA A 66 0.42 0.82 -27.33
CA ALA A 66 -1.00 0.90 -27.02
C ALA A 66 -1.79 1.14 -28.30
N GLU A 67 -2.94 0.47 -28.42
CA GLU A 67 -3.76 0.51 -29.62
C GLU A 67 -4.45 1.87 -29.74
N ARG A 68 -4.38 2.45 -30.94
CA ARG A 68 -5.03 3.73 -31.27
C ARG A 68 -5.81 3.58 -32.56
N MET A 69 -6.86 4.38 -32.67
CA MET A 69 -7.64 4.56 -33.88
C MET A 69 -7.31 5.90 -34.51
N GLY A 70 -7.17 5.94 -35.84
CA GLY A 70 -6.97 7.18 -36.59
C GLY A 70 -7.43 7.07 -38.04
N TRP A 71 -7.33 8.18 -38.76
CA TRP A 71 -7.72 8.28 -40.17
C TRP A 71 -6.47 8.34 -41.06
N LEU A 72 -6.31 7.38 -41.95
CA LEU A 72 -5.16 7.33 -42.85
C LEU A 72 -5.33 8.38 -43.95
N GLU A 73 -4.32 9.21 -44.13
CA GLU A 73 -4.20 10.12 -45.27
C GLU A 73 -3.12 9.61 -46.22
N ARG A 74 -3.48 9.53 -47.50
CA ARG A 74 -2.58 9.09 -48.57
C ARG A 74 -2.01 10.29 -49.32
N ASP A 75 -0.79 10.16 -49.83
CA ASP A 75 -0.19 11.16 -50.71
C ASP A 75 -0.86 11.17 -52.11
N ALA A 76 -0.40 12.05 -52.98
CA ALA A 76 -0.91 12.17 -54.34
C ALA A 76 -0.71 10.88 -55.19
N ASP A 77 0.23 10.01 -54.80
CA ASP A 77 0.50 8.72 -55.45
C ASP A 77 -0.32 7.57 -54.82
N GLY A 78 -1.17 7.87 -53.84
CA GLY A 78 -2.00 6.89 -53.12
C GLY A 78 -1.25 6.08 -52.06
N LYS A 79 -0.02 6.47 -51.68
CA LYS A 79 0.74 5.80 -50.62
C LYS A 79 0.35 6.34 -49.25
N PRO A 80 0.38 5.51 -48.19
CA PRO A 80 0.23 5.99 -46.81
C PRO A 80 1.21 7.14 -46.55
N ASN A 81 0.71 8.30 -46.15
CA ASN A 81 1.51 9.49 -45.90
C ASN A 81 1.57 9.83 -44.41
N ARG A 82 0.41 9.87 -43.75
CA ARG A 82 0.27 10.14 -42.31
C ARG A 82 -1.04 9.58 -41.76
N VAL A 83 -1.10 9.37 -40.46
CA VAL A 83 -2.35 9.03 -39.74
C VAL A 83 -2.80 10.24 -38.95
N LEU A 84 -4.07 10.63 -39.09
CA LEU A 84 -4.69 11.71 -38.36
C LEU A 84 -5.42 11.16 -37.13
N ASP A 85 -5.05 11.64 -35.95
CA ASP A 85 -5.68 11.30 -34.68
C ASP A 85 -6.99 12.08 -34.46
N ILE A 86 -7.69 11.81 -33.35
CA ILE A 86 -9.01 12.36 -33.01
C ILE A 86 -9.07 13.88 -33.15
N ASP A 87 -8.08 14.62 -32.65
CA ASP A 87 -8.09 16.08 -32.70
C ASP A 87 -7.52 16.66 -34.02
N GLY A 88 -7.17 15.80 -34.98
CA GLY A 88 -6.51 16.18 -36.24
C GLY A 88 -5.00 16.35 -36.13
N GLU A 89 -4.37 15.91 -35.04
CA GLU A 89 -2.93 15.69 -34.96
C GLU A 89 -2.51 14.68 -36.02
N TRP A 90 -1.40 14.91 -36.70
CA TRP A 90 -0.85 13.93 -37.63
C TRP A 90 0.36 13.23 -36.99
N MET A 91 0.44 11.93 -37.23
CA MET A 91 1.59 11.11 -36.90
C MET A 91 2.17 10.50 -38.17
N ASP A 92 3.48 10.24 -38.17
CA ASP A 92 4.10 9.40 -39.18
C ASP A 92 3.36 8.06 -39.27
N VAL A 93 3.24 7.51 -40.48
CA VAL A 93 2.58 6.22 -40.66
C VAL A 93 3.34 5.17 -39.86
N PRO A 94 2.68 4.49 -38.90
CA PRO A 94 3.33 3.47 -38.09
C PRO A 94 3.76 2.30 -38.98
N ALA A 95 4.81 1.59 -38.57
CA ALA A 95 5.34 0.46 -39.32
C ALA A 95 4.28 -0.65 -39.51
N GLU A 96 3.39 -0.79 -38.54
CA GLU A 96 2.28 -1.74 -38.53
C GLU A 96 0.97 -0.99 -38.26
N PHE A 97 -0.01 -1.17 -39.15
CA PHE A 97 -1.38 -0.72 -38.97
C PHE A 97 -2.33 -1.65 -39.71
N GLU A 98 -3.57 -1.70 -39.25
CA GLU A 98 -4.65 -2.48 -39.84
C GLU A 98 -5.79 -1.55 -40.23
N THR A 99 -6.17 -1.57 -41.50
CA THR A 99 -7.37 -0.87 -41.96
C THR A 99 -8.60 -1.67 -41.58
N PHE A 100 -9.63 -1.01 -41.07
CA PHE A 100 -10.88 -1.65 -40.73
C PHE A 100 -12.07 -0.80 -41.21
N LYS A 101 -13.24 -1.43 -41.25
CA LYS A 101 -14.47 -0.78 -41.67
C LYS A 101 -15.10 -0.09 -40.46
N PHE A 102 -14.80 1.20 -40.31
CA PHE A 102 -15.27 2.04 -39.20
C PHE A 102 -16.75 1.83 -38.84
N MET A 103 -17.65 1.86 -39.84
CA MET A 103 -19.09 1.69 -39.63
C MET A 103 -19.46 0.34 -39.01
N GLU A 104 -18.81 -0.75 -39.45
CA GLU A 104 -19.05 -2.10 -38.90
C GLU A 104 -18.55 -2.20 -37.45
N SER A 105 -17.45 -1.51 -37.12
CA SER A 105 -16.92 -1.45 -35.74
C SER A 105 -17.86 -0.68 -34.80
N CYS A 106 -18.41 0.45 -35.24
CA CYS A 106 -19.40 1.19 -34.45
C CYS A 106 -20.69 0.38 -34.24
N GLU A 107 -21.12 -0.42 -35.23
CA GLU A 107 -22.25 -1.33 -35.05
C GLU A 107 -21.94 -2.48 -34.08
N ALA A 108 -20.70 -2.99 -34.05
CA ALA A 108 -20.28 -4.01 -33.10
C ALA A 108 -20.30 -3.49 -31.66
N LEU A 109 -19.72 -2.31 -31.43
CA LEU A 109 -19.73 -1.64 -30.11
C LEU A 109 -21.16 -1.50 -29.55
N LEU A 110 -22.12 -1.14 -30.39
CA LEU A 110 -23.52 -1.02 -29.98
C LEU A 110 -24.16 -2.37 -29.63
N LYS A 111 -23.76 -3.47 -30.28
CA LYS A 111 -24.30 -4.81 -29.98
C LYS A 111 -23.77 -5.34 -28.66
N ASP A 112 -22.51 -5.05 -28.35
CA ASP A 112 -21.88 -5.48 -27.11
C ASP A 112 -22.56 -4.78 -25.91
N ARG A 113 -22.88 -3.48 -26.04
CA ARG A 113 -23.63 -2.71 -25.02
C ARG A 113 -25.15 -2.94 -24.99
N ASP A 114 -25.73 -3.58 -26.01
CA ASP A 114 -27.14 -3.98 -25.96
C ASP A 114 -27.35 -5.20 -25.01
N GLY A 115 -26.27 -5.81 -24.50
CA GLY A 115 -26.32 -6.76 -23.38
C GLY A 115 -26.47 -6.05 -22.04
N ASP A 116 -27.21 -6.63 -21.09
CA ASP A 116 -27.40 -6.09 -19.72
C ASP A 116 -26.11 -6.09 -18.86
N GLU A 117 -24.92 -6.06 -19.48
CA GLU A 117 -23.66 -5.89 -18.76
C GLU A 117 -23.54 -4.42 -18.37
N GLU A 118 -23.71 -4.15 -17.07
CA GLU A 118 -23.41 -2.83 -16.50
C GLU A 118 -21.97 -2.46 -16.88
N ASP A 119 -21.76 -1.23 -17.40
CA ASP A 119 -20.44 -0.71 -17.73
C ASP A 119 -19.50 -0.95 -16.54
N ASP A 120 -18.39 -1.64 -16.77
CA ASP A 120 -17.40 -1.88 -15.73
C ASP A 120 -16.83 -0.51 -15.30
N PRO A 121 -17.08 -0.04 -14.05
CA PRO A 121 -16.57 1.24 -13.60
C PRO A 121 -15.04 1.33 -13.65
N PHE A 122 -14.33 0.20 -13.74
CA PHE A 122 -12.88 0.14 -13.85
C PHE A 122 -12.36 0.44 -15.27
N GLU A 123 -13.14 0.22 -16.34
CA GLU A 123 -12.68 0.47 -17.72
C GLU A 123 -12.37 1.97 -17.94
N GLY A 124 -13.25 2.85 -17.47
CA GLY A 124 -13.02 4.30 -17.53
C GLY A 124 -11.88 4.79 -16.61
N MET A 125 -11.55 4.02 -15.57
CA MET A 125 -10.41 4.30 -14.70
C MET A 125 -9.10 4.02 -15.43
N ASP A 126 -9.00 2.86 -16.08
CA ASP A 126 -7.83 2.45 -16.87
C ASP A 126 -7.56 3.43 -18.03
N ASP A 127 -8.61 3.91 -18.68
CA ASP A 127 -8.52 4.91 -19.74
C ASP A 127 -7.94 6.23 -19.26
N THR A 128 -8.41 6.69 -18.09
CA THR A 128 -7.91 7.93 -17.49
C THR A 128 -6.46 7.76 -17.02
N ALA A 129 -6.12 6.59 -16.48
CA ALA A 129 -4.76 6.22 -16.08
C ALA A 129 -3.78 6.18 -17.26
N ALA A 130 -4.20 5.61 -18.39
CA ALA A 130 -3.45 5.57 -19.64
C ALA A 130 -3.32 6.96 -20.28
N GLY A 131 -4.33 7.82 -20.11
CA GLY A 131 -4.36 9.21 -20.56
C GLY A 131 -4.41 9.33 -22.08
N ALA A 132 -3.25 9.31 -22.75
CA ALA A 132 -3.13 9.55 -24.19
C ALA A 132 -3.73 8.45 -25.09
N VAL A 133 -4.19 7.33 -24.53
CA VAL A 133 -4.58 6.12 -25.29
C VAL A 133 -5.96 5.56 -24.95
N GLY A 134 -6.80 6.31 -24.24
CA GLY A 134 -8.19 5.85 -24.03
C GLY A 134 -8.95 5.66 -25.35
N PRO A 135 -10.12 5.01 -25.32
CA PRO A 135 -11.02 4.87 -26.45
C PRO A 135 -11.44 6.24 -26.97
N VAL A 136 -11.95 6.22 -28.20
CA VAL A 136 -12.49 7.43 -28.82
C VAL A 136 -13.85 7.72 -28.21
N PRO A 137 -14.07 8.92 -27.63
CA PRO A 137 -15.33 9.23 -26.98
C PRO A 137 -16.52 9.00 -27.92
N GLU A 138 -17.62 8.46 -27.41
CA GLU A 138 -18.78 8.06 -28.20
C GLU A 138 -19.39 9.24 -28.96
N LEU A 139 -19.29 10.45 -28.39
CA LEU A 139 -19.68 11.70 -29.05
C LEU A 139 -18.87 11.98 -30.33
N VAL A 140 -17.58 11.65 -30.33
CA VAL A 140 -16.71 11.75 -31.51
C VAL A 140 -17.13 10.70 -32.55
N LEU A 141 -17.36 9.46 -32.13
CA LEU A 141 -17.83 8.38 -33.02
C LEU A 141 -19.16 8.76 -33.70
N ALA A 142 -20.10 9.33 -32.93
CA ALA A 142 -21.38 9.83 -33.46
C ALA A 142 -21.18 10.93 -34.51
N SER A 143 -20.28 11.89 -34.24
CA SER A 143 -19.95 12.97 -35.17
C SER A 143 -19.31 12.46 -36.47
N TRP A 144 -18.44 11.47 -36.38
CA TRP A 144 -17.83 10.82 -37.54
C TRP A 144 -18.84 10.01 -38.37
N CYS A 145 -19.72 9.23 -37.73
CA CYS A 145 -20.79 8.50 -38.42
C CYS A 145 -21.68 9.46 -39.23
N ARG A 146 -22.06 10.59 -38.63
CA ARG A 146 -22.83 11.64 -39.31
C ARG A 146 -22.06 12.27 -40.46
N SER A 147 -20.78 12.58 -40.27
CA SER A 147 -19.91 13.11 -41.32
C SER A 147 -19.75 12.16 -42.52
N LEU A 148 -19.86 10.85 -42.28
CA LEU A 148 -19.85 9.80 -43.30
C LEU A 148 -21.24 9.50 -43.89
N GLY A 149 -22.30 10.18 -43.42
CA GLY A 149 -23.65 10.11 -43.96
C GLY A 149 -24.60 9.13 -43.27
N ASP A 150 -24.20 8.50 -42.16
CA ASP A 150 -25.05 7.57 -41.42
C ASP A 150 -25.63 8.21 -40.15
N ASN A 151 -26.75 8.92 -40.36
CA ASN A 151 -27.47 9.59 -39.27
C ASN A 151 -28.11 8.60 -38.29
N LYS A 152 -28.41 7.37 -38.71
CA LYS A 152 -29.06 6.38 -37.84
C LYS A 152 -28.06 5.85 -36.82
N LEU A 153 -26.85 5.50 -37.27
CA LEU A 153 -25.79 5.06 -36.38
C LEU A 153 -25.33 6.18 -35.46
N ALA A 154 -25.20 7.40 -35.99
CA ALA A 154 -24.89 8.59 -35.20
C ALA A 154 -25.90 8.84 -34.07
N ALA A 155 -27.20 8.71 -34.34
CA ALA A 155 -28.24 8.89 -33.30
C ALA A 155 -28.15 7.85 -32.18
N ARG A 156 -27.78 6.60 -32.50
CA ARG A 156 -27.61 5.54 -31.49
C ARG A 156 -26.40 5.80 -30.60
N LEU A 157 -25.26 6.17 -31.19
CA LEU A 157 -24.03 6.51 -30.44
C LEU A 157 -24.20 7.77 -29.60
N LEU A 158 -24.90 8.80 -30.12
CA LEU A 158 -25.18 10.01 -29.34
C LEU A 158 -26.02 9.71 -28.10
N LYS A 159 -26.99 8.80 -28.19
CA LYS A 159 -27.79 8.38 -27.05
C LYS A 159 -26.96 7.70 -25.94
N ILE A 160 -25.86 7.03 -26.30
CA ILE A 160 -24.92 6.45 -25.33
C ILE A 160 -24.06 7.56 -24.70
N ALA A 161 -23.64 8.54 -25.51
CA ALA A 161 -22.87 9.68 -25.02
C ALA A 161 -23.69 10.66 -24.16
N ASP A 162 -25.02 10.65 -24.26
CA ASP A 162 -25.92 11.56 -23.56
C ASP A 162 -26.01 11.21 -22.07
N ARG A 163 -25.47 12.11 -21.25
CA ARG A 163 -25.50 12.03 -19.78
C ARG A 163 -26.62 12.87 -19.16
N GLY A 164 -27.53 13.41 -19.98
CA GLY A 164 -28.55 14.37 -19.55
C GLY A 164 -27.99 15.78 -19.31
N GLU A 165 -26.79 16.06 -19.81
CA GLU A 165 -26.11 17.35 -19.72
C GLU A 165 -26.57 18.30 -20.83
N SER A 166 -26.32 19.60 -20.67
CA SER A 166 -26.58 20.56 -21.74
C SER A 166 -25.58 20.39 -22.88
N ASP A 167 -25.94 20.74 -24.12
CA ASP A 167 -25.01 20.71 -25.26
C ASP A 167 -23.70 21.46 -24.98
N ALA A 168 -23.76 22.57 -24.23
CA ALA A 168 -22.59 23.36 -23.85
C ALA A 168 -21.68 22.61 -22.86
N ASP A 169 -22.26 21.94 -21.88
CA ASP A 169 -21.52 21.14 -20.89
C ASP A 169 -20.91 19.90 -21.55
N THR A 170 -21.68 19.21 -22.41
CA THR A 170 -21.22 18.08 -23.22
C THR A 170 -20.02 18.46 -24.10
N LEU A 171 -20.07 19.61 -24.77
CA LEU A 171 -18.94 20.12 -25.57
C LEU A 171 -17.73 20.48 -24.69
N LYS A 172 -17.96 21.07 -23.51
CA LYS A 172 -16.88 21.39 -22.56
C LYS A 172 -16.21 20.11 -22.06
N LEU A 173 -16.99 19.08 -21.71
CA LEU A 173 -16.49 17.79 -21.25
C LEU A 173 -15.65 17.10 -22.33
N LEU A 174 -16.12 17.09 -23.58
CA LEU A 174 -15.34 16.57 -24.70
C LEU A 174 -14.01 17.33 -24.84
N LYS A 175 -14.06 18.66 -24.80
CA LYS A 175 -12.85 19.49 -24.96
C LYS A 175 -11.86 19.28 -23.81
N SER A 176 -12.34 19.17 -22.58
CA SER A 176 -11.52 18.81 -21.41
C SER A 176 -10.92 17.41 -21.57
N THR A 177 -11.67 16.44 -22.08
CA THR A 177 -11.16 15.08 -22.36
C THR A 177 -10.04 15.10 -23.40
N LEU A 178 -10.19 15.85 -24.50
CA LEU A 178 -9.13 15.98 -25.52
C LEU A 178 -7.91 16.75 -24.99
N ALA A 179 -8.13 17.75 -24.14
CA ALA A 179 -7.08 18.46 -23.44
C ALA A 179 -6.30 17.52 -22.51
N TRP A 180 -7.01 16.71 -21.71
CA TRP A 180 -6.42 15.70 -20.81
C TRP A 180 -5.52 14.72 -21.57
N ARG A 181 -5.98 14.17 -22.70
CA ARG A 181 -5.17 13.26 -23.52
C ARG A 181 -3.82 13.85 -23.93
N ASN A 182 -3.83 15.11 -24.37
CA ASN A 182 -2.62 15.83 -24.77
C ASN A 182 -1.73 16.14 -23.56
N PHE A 183 -2.31 16.64 -22.47
CA PHE A 183 -1.56 16.91 -21.25
C PHE A 183 -0.93 15.65 -20.66
N ALA A 184 -1.69 14.56 -20.50
CA ALA A 184 -1.19 13.28 -20.02
C ALA A 184 -0.11 12.73 -20.94
N GLY A 185 -0.29 12.83 -22.27
CA GLY A 185 0.74 12.49 -23.25
C GLY A 185 2.04 13.27 -23.05
N ALA A 186 1.94 14.57 -22.78
CA ALA A 186 3.10 15.42 -22.49
C ALA A 186 3.78 15.02 -21.16
N ALA A 187 3.02 14.96 -20.07
CA ALA A 187 3.53 14.66 -18.73
C ALA A 187 4.12 13.25 -18.60
N HIS A 188 3.42 12.22 -19.10
CA HIS A 188 3.85 10.84 -19.00
C HIS A 188 5.10 10.56 -19.86
N ALA A 189 5.16 11.13 -21.08
CA ALA A 189 6.36 11.04 -21.91
C ALA A 189 7.53 11.82 -21.29
N PHE A 190 7.25 12.97 -20.66
CA PHE A 190 8.25 13.79 -19.98
C PHE A 190 8.92 13.02 -18.84
N ILE A 191 8.16 12.40 -17.94
CA ILE A 191 8.75 11.62 -16.84
C ILE A 191 9.46 10.35 -17.30
N SER A 192 9.08 9.82 -18.46
CA SER A 192 9.72 8.65 -19.09
C SER A 192 10.99 9.00 -19.87
N GLY A 193 11.35 10.28 -19.95
CA GLY A 193 12.55 10.76 -20.64
C GLY A 193 12.43 10.87 -22.15
N ASP A 194 11.23 10.73 -22.72
CA ASP A 194 10.97 10.85 -24.16
C ASP A 194 10.62 12.30 -24.53
N ASP A 195 11.65 13.15 -24.44
CA ASP A 195 11.50 14.60 -24.63
C ASP A 195 10.90 14.97 -25.99
N LYS A 196 11.11 14.15 -27.03
CA LYS A 196 10.54 14.40 -28.36
C LYS A 196 9.02 14.25 -28.33
N GLN A 197 8.52 13.13 -27.79
CA GLN A 197 7.08 12.90 -27.70
C GLN A 197 6.43 13.86 -26.69
N ALA A 198 7.09 14.13 -25.57
CA ALA A 198 6.61 15.07 -24.57
C ALA A 198 6.43 16.48 -25.15
N LEU A 199 7.42 16.97 -25.91
CA LEU A 199 7.34 18.30 -26.52
C LEU A 199 6.22 18.38 -27.55
N HIS A 200 6.07 17.35 -28.37
CA HIS A 200 5.04 17.30 -29.40
C HIS A 200 3.64 17.47 -28.79
N TYR A 201 3.32 16.69 -27.74
CA TYR A 201 2.05 16.84 -27.03
C TYR A 201 1.93 18.19 -26.29
N ALA A 202 3.01 18.70 -25.71
CA ALA A 202 3.00 19.96 -24.98
C ALA A 202 2.76 21.17 -25.90
N GLU A 203 3.38 21.20 -27.09
CA GLU A 203 3.14 22.23 -28.10
C GLU A 203 1.70 22.16 -28.62
N ARG A 204 1.17 20.96 -28.80
CA ARG A 204 -0.22 20.74 -29.23
C ARG A 204 -1.23 21.22 -28.19
N PHE A 205 -1.00 20.90 -26.92
CA PHE A 205 -1.82 21.39 -25.82
C PHE A 205 -1.82 22.92 -25.76
N GLU A 206 -0.66 23.55 -25.85
CA GLU A 206 -0.53 25.02 -25.86
C GLU A 206 -1.25 25.66 -27.06
N GLU A 207 -1.26 25.01 -28.23
CA GLU A 207 -1.97 25.48 -29.42
C GLU A 207 -3.50 25.44 -29.27
N LYS A 208 -4.04 24.34 -28.73
CA LYS A 208 -5.48 24.02 -28.83
C LYS A 208 -6.27 24.07 -27.53
N TYR A 209 -5.59 23.88 -26.41
CA TYR A 209 -6.21 23.53 -25.13
C TYR A 209 -5.66 24.35 -23.96
N LYS A 210 -5.00 25.47 -24.24
CA LYS A 210 -4.37 26.34 -23.23
C LYS A 210 -5.33 26.83 -22.14
N GLU A 211 -6.62 26.96 -22.43
CA GLU A 211 -7.62 27.33 -21.43
C GLU A 211 -7.77 26.29 -20.30
N PHE A 212 -7.28 25.06 -20.50
CA PHE A 212 -7.28 23.96 -19.52
C PHE A 212 -5.96 23.84 -18.76
N ASP A 213 -4.98 24.74 -18.96
CA ASP A 213 -3.62 24.64 -18.40
C ASP A 213 -3.56 24.52 -16.86
N ALA A 214 -4.60 25.00 -16.16
CA ALA A 214 -4.70 24.93 -14.70
C ALA A 214 -5.55 23.75 -14.17
N GLU A 215 -6.16 22.93 -15.03
CA GLU A 215 -7.11 21.90 -14.60
C GLU A 215 -6.45 20.58 -14.17
N PHE A 216 -5.25 20.28 -14.66
CA PHE A 216 -4.66 18.94 -14.58
C PHE A 216 -3.42 18.82 -13.67
N GLY A 217 -3.18 19.79 -12.78
CA GLY A 217 -2.03 19.80 -11.87
C GLY A 217 -0.93 20.76 -12.34
N THR A 218 0.27 20.24 -12.65
CA THR A 218 1.37 21.07 -13.20
C THR A 218 0.92 21.70 -14.52
N PRO A 219 1.06 23.03 -14.70
CA PRO A 219 0.73 23.65 -15.96
C PRO A 219 1.54 23.07 -17.12
N ASN A 220 0.90 22.72 -18.23
CA ASN A 220 1.56 22.27 -19.46
C ASN A 220 2.61 23.30 -19.93
N SER A 221 2.32 24.58 -19.74
CA SER A 221 3.26 25.67 -20.05
C SER A 221 4.59 25.56 -19.30
N GLU A 222 4.63 24.97 -18.10
CA GLU A 222 5.87 24.68 -17.36
C GLU A 222 6.64 23.49 -17.96
N ILE A 223 5.95 22.42 -18.34
CA ILE A 223 6.54 21.25 -19.02
C ILE A 223 7.17 21.70 -20.34
N LEU A 224 6.44 22.47 -21.15
CA LEU A 224 6.92 23.03 -22.41
C LEU A 224 8.16 23.91 -22.19
N ALA A 225 8.13 24.79 -21.19
CA ALA A 225 9.26 25.66 -20.86
C ALA A 225 10.51 24.86 -20.44
N ASP A 226 10.37 23.80 -19.65
CA ASP A 226 11.50 22.96 -19.23
C ASP A 226 12.07 22.15 -20.41
N LEU A 227 11.23 21.61 -21.28
CA LEU A 227 11.67 20.93 -22.51
C LEU A 227 12.48 21.85 -23.43
N LEU A 228 12.00 23.08 -23.65
CA LEU A 228 12.72 24.08 -24.44
C LEU A 228 14.04 24.50 -23.76
N ARG A 229 14.06 24.60 -22.43
CA ARG A 229 15.30 24.83 -21.64
C ARG A 229 16.29 23.69 -21.87
N ARG A 230 15.87 22.43 -21.75
CA ARG A 230 16.73 21.24 -21.98
C ARG A 230 17.28 21.22 -23.40
N ARG A 231 16.46 21.59 -24.39
CA ARG A 231 16.91 21.72 -25.78
C ARG A 231 18.02 22.76 -25.92
N LYS A 232 17.83 23.95 -25.31
CA LYS A 232 18.84 25.01 -25.30
C LYS A 232 20.11 24.62 -24.54
N ALA A 233 19.98 23.87 -23.45
CA ALA A 233 21.10 23.38 -22.64
C ALA A 233 21.83 22.17 -23.25
N GLY A 234 21.27 21.56 -24.31
CA GLY A 234 21.82 20.36 -24.92
C GLY A 234 21.62 19.10 -24.07
N THR A 235 20.64 19.10 -23.16
CA THR A 235 20.24 17.95 -22.32
C THR A 235 18.96 17.26 -22.79
N PHE A 236 18.29 17.81 -23.82
CA PHE A 236 17.10 17.22 -24.44
C PHE A 236 17.39 15.82 -25.00
N GLY A 237 16.60 14.84 -24.57
CA GLY A 237 16.78 13.42 -24.92
C GLY A 237 17.99 12.74 -24.26
N LYS A 238 18.69 13.41 -23.33
CA LYS A 238 19.82 12.83 -22.57
C LYS A 238 19.36 12.42 -21.17
N TYR A 239 18.36 11.55 -21.14
CA TYR A 239 17.83 11.01 -19.90
C TYR A 239 18.77 9.95 -19.32
N GLU A 240 19.12 10.11 -18.04
CA GLU A 240 19.92 9.17 -17.26
C GLU A 240 19.01 8.53 -16.19
N PRO A 241 18.41 7.36 -16.45
CA PRO A 241 17.53 6.71 -15.48
C PRO A 241 18.28 6.36 -14.21
N SER A 242 17.61 6.44 -13.06
CA SER A 242 18.15 6.04 -11.76
C SER A 242 18.58 4.57 -11.74
N GLY A 243 17.83 3.71 -12.45
CA GLY A 243 17.93 2.26 -12.34
C GLY A 243 16.58 1.61 -12.04
N GLY A 244 15.56 2.40 -11.67
CA GLY A 244 14.13 2.11 -11.85
C GLY A 244 13.54 0.88 -11.16
N GLY A 245 14.30 0.14 -10.36
CA GLY A 245 13.71 -0.89 -9.50
C GLY A 245 12.90 -0.24 -8.39
N PHE A 246 11.84 -0.92 -7.94
CA PHE A 246 11.37 -0.73 -6.57
C PHE A 246 12.62 -0.81 -5.68
N PRO A 247 12.92 0.21 -4.85
CA PRO A 247 14.08 0.10 -4.01
C PRO A 247 13.80 -1.04 -3.06
N ASP A 248 14.55 -2.14 -3.24
CA ASP A 248 14.77 -3.05 -2.15
C ASP A 248 15.29 -2.17 -1.01
N GLU A 249 14.57 -2.13 0.12
CA GLU A 249 14.85 -1.25 1.26
C GLU A 249 16.27 -1.44 1.82
N GLU A 250 17.01 -2.44 1.32
CA GLU A 250 18.35 -2.82 1.74
C GLU A 250 19.48 -2.23 0.87
N ASP A 251 19.23 -1.75 -0.36
CA ASP A 251 20.30 -1.14 -1.17
C ASP A 251 20.44 0.37 -0.91
N ASP A 252 21.12 0.69 0.18
CA ASP A 252 21.55 2.05 0.53
C ASP A 252 22.69 2.58 -0.39
N GLY A 253 23.15 1.77 -1.35
CA GLY A 253 24.24 2.08 -2.25
C GLY A 253 23.95 3.16 -3.28
N ILE A 254 25.03 3.82 -3.73
CA ILE A 254 25.03 4.58 -4.99
C ILE A 254 25.50 3.59 -6.06
N PRO A 255 24.72 3.31 -7.12
CA PRO A 255 25.10 2.31 -8.11
C PRO A 255 26.46 2.62 -8.75
N GLU A 256 27.24 1.57 -9.01
CA GLU A 256 28.57 1.72 -9.63
C GLU A 256 28.48 2.45 -10.98
N GLY A 257 29.45 3.34 -11.24
CA GLY A 257 29.52 4.09 -12.50
C GLY A 257 28.57 5.30 -12.61
N LYS A 258 27.67 5.53 -11.64
CA LYS A 258 26.82 6.75 -11.61
C LYS A 258 27.61 8.00 -11.21
N LEU A 259 28.66 7.85 -10.42
CA LEU A 259 29.55 8.94 -10.03
C LEU A 259 30.71 9.10 -11.02
N PRO A 260 31.16 10.33 -11.33
CA PRO A 260 32.30 10.58 -12.19
C PRO A 260 33.59 9.97 -11.64
N GLU A 261 34.53 9.68 -12.52
CA GLU A 261 35.86 9.22 -12.12
C GLU A 261 36.55 10.24 -11.18
N GLY A 262 37.05 9.75 -10.05
CA GLY A 262 37.72 10.57 -9.04
C GLY A 262 36.79 11.46 -8.22
N TYR A 263 35.47 11.24 -8.26
CA TYR A 263 34.47 12.01 -7.50
C TYR A 263 34.84 12.16 -6.02
N ASP A 264 35.30 11.10 -5.36
CA ASP A 264 35.64 11.13 -3.92
C ASP A 264 36.72 12.16 -3.58
N LYS A 265 37.60 12.48 -4.53
CA LYS A 265 38.70 13.46 -4.38
C LYS A 265 38.25 14.90 -4.64
N TRP A 266 37.02 15.13 -5.09
CA TRP A 266 36.50 16.47 -5.31
C TRP A 266 36.23 17.17 -3.98
N LYS A 267 36.29 18.50 -3.99
CA LYS A 267 35.81 19.32 -2.86
C LYS A 267 34.30 19.17 -2.71
N ASP A 268 33.79 19.21 -1.49
CA ASP A 268 32.37 19.00 -1.22
C ASP A 268 31.48 20.03 -1.91
N ASP A 269 31.92 21.30 -2.02
CA ASP A 269 31.21 22.33 -2.79
C ASP A 269 31.00 21.91 -4.24
N ARG A 270 32.03 21.34 -4.88
CA ARG A 270 31.97 20.88 -6.27
C ARG A 270 31.09 19.63 -6.39
N LYS A 271 31.14 18.73 -5.41
CA LYS A 271 30.29 17.54 -5.35
C LYS A 271 28.81 17.93 -5.26
N ALA A 272 28.48 18.88 -4.38
CA ALA A 272 27.14 19.39 -4.21
C ALA A 272 26.61 20.10 -5.47
N ASP A 273 27.39 20.99 -6.09
CA ASP A 273 27.01 21.66 -7.34
C ASP A 273 26.69 20.67 -8.45
N TRP A 274 27.54 19.65 -8.62
CA TRP A 274 27.37 18.63 -9.66
C TRP A 274 26.14 17.74 -9.44
N LEU A 275 25.83 17.42 -8.17
CA LEU A 275 24.63 16.65 -7.81
C LEU A 275 23.35 17.49 -7.98
N ILE A 276 23.34 18.74 -7.53
CA ILE A 276 22.20 19.66 -7.69
C ILE A 276 21.89 19.89 -9.17
N GLU A 277 22.90 20.02 -10.02
CA GLU A 277 22.72 20.10 -11.48
C GLU A 277 21.96 18.88 -12.01
N ARG A 278 22.15 17.69 -11.43
CA ARG A 278 21.53 16.43 -11.88
C ARG A 278 20.18 16.11 -11.27
N LEU A 279 19.72 16.89 -10.30
CA LEU A 279 18.39 16.69 -9.71
C LEU A 279 17.26 16.78 -10.75
N GLU A 280 17.46 17.48 -11.88
CA GLU A 280 16.49 17.53 -12.98
C GLU A 280 16.24 16.16 -13.65
N ASN A 281 17.07 15.16 -13.37
CA ASN A 281 16.90 13.81 -13.88
C ASN A 281 16.32 12.83 -12.84
N VAL A 282 16.00 13.28 -11.62
CA VAL A 282 15.39 12.44 -10.56
C VAL A 282 14.08 11.86 -11.06
N ASP A 283 13.97 10.53 -11.09
CA ASP A 283 12.92 9.76 -11.74
C ASP A 283 12.22 8.79 -10.78
N ALA A 284 12.17 9.13 -9.49
CA ALA A 284 11.38 8.40 -8.51
C ALA A 284 9.90 8.33 -8.93
N ARG A 285 9.24 7.24 -8.55
CA ARG A 285 7.83 6.98 -8.86
C ARG A 285 7.01 6.97 -7.58
N GLN A 286 5.72 7.27 -7.73
CA GLN A 286 4.77 7.10 -6.66
C GLN A 286 4.62 5.62 -6.29
N TRP A 287 4.36 5.33 -5.02
CA TRP A 287 4.11 3.98 -4.52
C TRP A 287 2.66 3.84 -4.07
N SER A 288 1.93 2.91 -4.68
CA SER A 288 0.51 2.67 -4.38
C SER A 288 -0.41 3.85 -4.70
N GLN A 289 -1.71 3.67 -4.45
CA GLN A 289 -2.77 4.66 -4.65
C GLN A 289 -3.82 4.60 -3.54
N PRO A 290 -4.04 5.69 -2.78
CA PRO A 290 -3.18 6.87 -2.72
C PRO A 290 -1.75 6.49 -2.28
N GLY A 291 -0.76 7.32 -2.66
CA GLY A 291 0.66 7.02 -2.46
C GLY A 291 1.54 8.26 -2.45
N GLY A 292 2.82 8.10 -2.11
CA GLY A 292 3.81 9.17 -2.20
C GLY A 292 4.99 8.81 -3.11
N VAL A 293 5.75 9.82 -3.54
CA VAL A 293 6.94 9.68 -4.40
C VAL A 293 8.21 9.59 -3.53
N HIS A 294 8.82 8.41 -3.48
CA HIS A 294 9.97 8.16 -2.60
C HIS A 294 11.30 8.73 -3.18
N LEU A 295 11.43 10.06 -3.20
CA LEU A 295 12.58 10.78 -3.77
C LEU A 295 13.92 10.46 -3.08
N SER A 296 13.91 10.12 -1.79
CA SER A 296 15.11 9.72 -1.05
C SER A 296 15.72 8.40 -1.52
N GLY A 297 14.94 7.57 -2.23
CA GLY A 297 15.45 6.35 -2.87
C GLY A 297 16.41 6.64 -4.04
N ASP A 298 16.32 7.82 -4.64
CA ASP A 298 17.15 8.20 -5.79
C ASP A 298 18.62 8.39 -5.40
N TRP A 299 19.53 7.76 -6.15
CA TRP A 299 20.97 7.78 -5.85
C TRP A 299 21.56 9.20 -5.79
N ARG A 300 21.00 10.18 -6.53
CA ARG A 300 21.45 11.59 -6.49
C ARG A 300 21.10 12.23 -5.15
N VAL A 301 19.91 11.92 -4.63
CA VAL A 301 19.42 12.40 -3.33
C VAL A 301 20.17 11.70 -2.19
N LYS A 302 20.41 10.38 -2.31
CA LYS A 302 21.29 9.62 -1.39
C LYS A 302 22.70 10.22 -1.36
N ALA A 303 23.28 10.53 -2.52
CA ALA A 303 24.61 11.13 -2.60
C ALA A 303 24.68 12.52 -1.96
N LEU A 304 23.66 13.37 -2.17
CA LEU A 304 23.56 14.68 -1.48
C LEU A 304 23.46 14.50 0.03
N THR A 305 22.63 13.57 0.48
CA THR A 305 22.44 13.25 1.90
C THR A 305 23.74 12.76 2.54
N LYS A 306 24.54 11.96 1.81
CA LYS A 306 25.85 11.46 2.24
C LYS A 306 26.91 12.56 2.35
N LEU A 307 26.84 13.62 1.53
CA LEU A 307 27.69 14.81 1.71
C LEU A 307 27.41 15.52 3.05
N GLY A 308 26.20 15.36 3.59
CA GLY A 308 25.83 15.90 4.89
C GLY A 308 25.80 17.43 4.90
N GLU A 309 26.22 18.00 6.02
CA GLU A 309 26.08 19.44 6.30
C GLU A 309 26.79 20.36 5.30
N ALA A 310 27.82 19.86 4.60
CA ALA A 310 28.53 20.62 3.57
C ALA A 310 27.62 21.02 2.38
N ALA A 311 26.56 20.24 2.11
CA ALA A 311 25.63 20.53 1.02
C ALA A 311 24.54 21.55 1.41
N VAL A 312 24.31 21.76 2.72
CA VAL A 312 23.15 22.52 3.25
C VAL A 312 23.01 23.91 2.64
N PRO A 313 24.05 24.78 2.60
CA PRO A 313 23.89 26.13 2.04
C PRO A 313 23.41 26.13 0.58
N LYS A 314 23.96 25.23 -0.26
CA LYS A 314 23.61 25.13 -1.68
C LYS A 314 22.22 24.52 -1.89
N LEU A 315 21.81 23.58 -1.03
CA LEU A 315 20.46 23.02 -1.07
C LEU A 315 19.40 24.09 -0.75
N ILE A 316 19.66 24.95 0.23
CA ILE A 316 18.78 26.09 0.53
C ILE A 316 18.65 27.03 -0.68
N ASP A 317 19.78 27.37 -1.33
CA ASP A 317 19.78 28.23 -2.52
C ASP A 317 18.98 27.59 -3.67
N CYS A 318 19.12 26.26 -3.85
CA CYS A 318 18.35 25.48 -4.81
C CYS A 318 16.85 25.53 -4.52
N ILE A 319 16.44 25.28 -3.28
CA ILE A 319 15.04 25.35 -2.84
C ILE A 319 14.45 26.73 -3.10
N GLU A 320 15.20 27.81 -2.84
CA GLU A 320 14.69 29.18 -3.02
C GLU A 320 14.46 29.54 -4.50
N SER A 321 15.31 29.06 -5.41
CA SER A 321 15.46 29.68 -6.74
C SER A 321 15.35 28.74 -7.93
N ASP A 322 15.60 27.44 -7.80
CA ASP A 322 15.62 26.50 -8.93
C ASP A 322 14.21 26.25 -9.45
N ARG A 323 13.98 26.39 -10.77
CA ARG A 323 12.67 26.25 -11.42
C ARG A 323 12.60 25.03 -12.35
N ARG A 324 13.67 24.24 -12.43
CA ARG A 324 13.72 23.08 -13.31
C ARG A 324 12.77 22.01 -12.80
N LEU A 325 12.23 21.22 -13.72
CA LEU A 325 11.43 20.04 -13.40
C LEU A 325 12.33 18.81 -13.26
N THR A 326 11.94 17.87 -12.40
CA THR A 326 12.53 16.52 -12.31
C THR A 326 11.95 15.62 -13.39
N ARG A 327 12.18 14.32 -13.33
CA ARG A 327 11.47 13.29 -14.10
C ARG A 327 10.50 12.50 -13.22
N SER A 328 10.16 13.01 -12.04
CA SER A 328 9.24 12.38 -11.08
C SER A 328 7.88 13.07 -11.12
N MET A 329 6.83 12.35 -10.79
CA MET A 329 5.47 12.88 -10.77
C MET A 329 4.65 12.25 -9.66
N HIS A 330 3.88 13.10 -8.99
CA HIS A 330 2.91 12.76 -7.96
C HIS A 330 1.50 12.88 -8.54
N PHE A 331 0.61 11.97 -8.15
CA PHE A 331 -0.79 11.96 -8.56
C PHE A 331 -1.63 11.26 -7.48
N TRP A 332 -2.87 11.68 -7.24
CA TRP A 332 -3.63 11.06 -6.14
C TRP A 332 -4.01 9.60 -6.41
N ARG A 333 -4.68 9.36 -7.54
CA ARG A 333 -5.00 8.04 -8.11
C ARG A 333 -4.72 8.12 -9.60
N ASP A 334 -4.34 7.03 -10.25
CA ASP A 334 -4.03 7.07 -11.69
C ASP A 334 -5.25 7.47 -12.52
N PHE A 335 -6.44 7.08 -12.09
CA PHE A 335 -7.70 7.47 -12.72
C PHE A 335 -8.19 8.88 -12.36
N ALA A 336 -7.45 9.65 -11.55
CA ALA A 336 -7.69 11.08 -11.39
C ALA A 336 -6.94 11.85 -12.49
N GLN A 337 -7.48 12.95 -13.00
CA GLN A 337 -6.82 13.78 -14.03
C GLN A 337 -5.73 14.74 -13.47
N SER A 338 -5.34 14.61 -12.21
CA SER A 338 -4.29 15.46 -11.62
C SER A 338 -2.91 14.82 -11.77
N ARG A 339 -1.95 15.58 -12.29
CA ARG A 339 -0.53 15.20 -12.43
C ARG A 339 0.35 16.35 -11.99
N THR A 340 1.10 16.17 -10.90
CA THR A 340 2.12 17.12 -10.47
C THR A 340 3.50 16.60 -10.83
N VAL A 341 4.10 17.15 -11.89
CA VAL A 341 5.52 16.91 -12.20
C VAL A 341 6.37 17.67 -11.18
N LEU A 342 7.17 16.95 -10.41
CA LEU A 342 7.86 17.52 -9.26
C LEU A 342 9.03 18.41 -9.71
N GLY A 343 9.18 19.57 -9.10
CA GLY A 343 10.29 20.49 -9.32
C GLY A 343 11.58 20.05 -8.62
N VAL A 344 12.74 20.47 -9.12
CA VAL A 344 14.08 20.15 -8.55
C VAL A 344 14.22 20.54 -7.07
N ARG A 345 13.44 21.53 -6.63
CA ARG A 345 13.41 21.95 -5.22
C ARG A 345 12.99 20.85 -4.27
N GLU A 346 12.15 19.93 -4.73
CA GLU A 346 11.56 18.90 -3.90
C GLU A 346 12.57 17.83 -3.49
N PRO A 347 13.35 17.19 -4.39
CA PRO A 347 14.44 16.33 -3.97
C PRO A 347 15.55 17.09 -3.21
N ALA A 348 15.75 18.39 -3.46
CA ALA A 348 16.66 19.21 -2.65
C ALA A 348 16.14 19.39 -1.21
N LEU A 349 14.82 19.55 -1.04
CA LEU A 349 14.17 19.62 0.26
C LEU A 349 14.23 18.28 1.00
N VAL A 350 13.96 17.17 0.31
CA VAL A 350 14.13 15.81 0.87
C VAL A 350 15.57 15.61 1.38
N ALA A 351 16.58 15.98 0.58
CA ALA A 351 17.97 15.88 0.99
C ALA A 351 18.27 16.73 2.24
N ILE A 352 17.88 18.00 2.27
CA ILE A 352 18.20 18.88 3.41
C ILE A 352 17.45 18.47 4.68
N MET A 353 16.18 18.07 4.59
CA MET A 353 15.41 17.57 5.74
C MET A 353 16.03 16.29 6.29
N THR A 354 16.51 15.40 5.42
CA THR A 354 17.22 14.18 5.83
C THR A 354 18.58 14.47 6.45
N ILE A 355 19.35 15.45 5.93
CA ILE A 355 20.65 15.85 6.51
C ILE A 355 20.46 16.48 7.89
N LEU A 356 19.49 17.39 8.01
CA LEU A 356 19.25 18.15 9.24
C LEU A 356 18.38 17.39 10.25
N GLN A 357 17.70 16.33 9.80
CA GLN A 357 16.66 15.60 10.52
C GLN A 357 15.55 16.52 11.03
N VAL A 358 15.13 17.47 10.20
CA VAL A 358 14.02 18.40 10.52
C VAL A 358 12.92 18.39 9.49
N GLU A 359 11.68 18.40 9.96
CA GLU A 359 10.47 18.57 9.17
C GLU A 359 10.24 20.07 8.89
N ALA A 360 10.93 20.57 7.86
CA ALA A 360 10.69 21.93 7.36
C ALA A 360 9.43 22.03 6.47
N PHE A 361 8.89 20.89 6.08
CA PHE A 361 7.68 20.71 5.31
C PHE A 361 7.04 19.39 5.73
N GLU A 362 5.72 19.41 5.90
CA GLU A 362 4.91 18.22 6.12
C GLU A 362 3.71 18.28 5.16
N PRO A 363 3.44 17.21 4.40
CA PRO A 363 2.25 17.13 3.56
C PRO A 363 1.01 16.99 4.44
N VAL A 364 -0.03 17.79 4.19
CA VAL A 364 -1.26 17.76 5.02
C VAL A 364 -2.36 16.84 4.47
N ALA A 365 -2.17 16.29 3.27
CA ALA A 365 -3.11 15.39 2.60
C ALA A 365 -2.38 14.52 1.58
N THR A 366 -3.02 13.43 1.14
CA THR A 366 -2.49 12.51 0.12
C THR A 366 -2.30 13.13 -1.27
N GLY A 367 -2.77 14.35 -1.50
CA GLY A 367 -2.58 15.10 -2.73
C GLY A 367 -1.71 16.35 -2.57
N ASP A 368 -1.12 16.57 -1.38
CA ASP A 368 -0.24 17.71 -1.12
C ASP A 368 1.22 17.31 -1.36
N ASP A 369 1.96 18.20 -2.01
CA ASP A 369 3.38 18.05 -2.30
C ASP A 369 4.06 19.43 -2.34
N PHE A 370 5.39 19.45 -2.20
CA PHE A 370 6.10 20.72 -2.07
C PHE A 370 6.04 21.56 -3.35
N SER A 371 6.02 20.89 -4.51
CA SER A 371 5.93 21.55 -5.82
C SER A 371 4.61 22.31 -6.00
N SER A 372 3.50 21.75 -5.54
CA SER A 372 2.15 22.35 -5.60
C SER A 372 2.02 23.65 -4.80
N ARG A 373 2.85 23.85 -3.76
CA ARG A 373 2.87 25.09 -2.96
C ARG A 373 3.55 26.28 -3.65
N GLY A 374 4.18 26.04 -4.82
CA GLY A 374 4.68 27.06 -5.71
C GLY A 374 5.84 27.90 -5.16
N GLU A 375 6.07 29.05 -5.79
CA GLU A 375 7.22 29.91 -5.52
C GLU A 375 7.26 30.48 -4.10
N GLU A 376 6.13 30.97 -3.61
CA GLU A 376 6.08 31.63 -2.31
C GLU A 376 6.23 30.62 -1.17
N GLY A 377 5.68 29.41 -1.32
CA GLY A 377 5.94 28.29 -0.41
C GLY A 377 7.43 27.94 -0.35
N ALA A 378 8.09 27.85 -1.51
CA ALA A 378 9.51 27.56 -1.59
C ALA A 378 10.40 28.62 -0.91
N LYS A 379 10.13 29.91 -1.14
CA LYS A 379 10.85 31.01 -0.47
C LYS A 379 10.65 30.99 1.05
N LYS A 380 9.42 30.71 1.52
CA LYS A 380 9.11 30.61 2.96
C LYS A 380 9.92 29.49 3.62
N VAL A 381 9.93 28.30 3.01
CA VAL A 381 10.70 27.15 3.51
C VAL A 381 12.20 27.42 3.48
N ALA A 382 12.73 28.00 2.39
CA ALA A 382 14.14 28.40 2.33
C ALA A 382 14.52 29.41 3.44
N ALA A 383 13.68 30.42 3.69
CA ALA A 383 13.90 31.40 4.75
C ALA A 383 13.91 30.75 6.15
N GLN A 384 12.99 29.81 6.40
CA GLN A 384 12.96 29.01 7.63
C GLN A 384 14.25 28.18 7.80
N LEU A 385 14.68 27.49 6.75
CA LEU A 385 15.91 26.69 6.75
C LEU A 385 17.16 27.57 6.95
N ARG A 386 17.22 28.77 6.35
CA ARG A 386 18.32 29.74 6.60
C ARG A 386 18.36 30.18 8.06
N LYS A 387 17.19 30.49 8.64
CA LYS A 387 17.09 30.86 10.06
C LYS A 387 17.57 29.72 10.95
N TYR A 388 17.06 28.51 10.70
CA TYR A 388 17.47 27.29 11.41
C TYR A 388 18.98 27.09 11.31
N TRP A 389 19.54 27.05 10.09
CA TRP A 389 20.96 26.80 9.85
C TRP A 389 21.86 27.84 10.51
N LYS A 390 21.47 29.12 10.48
CA LYS A 390 22.20 30.19 11.17
C LYS A 390 22.21 30.02 12.69
N GLU A 391 21.10 29.59 13.27
CA GLU A 391 20.95 29.45 14.72
C GLU A 391 21.63 28.18 15.25
N TYR A 392 21.48 27.08 14.51
CA TYR A 392 21.73 25.73 14.97
C TYR A 392 22.84 24.98 14.21
N GLY A 393 23.17 25.37 12.98
CA GLY A 393 24.10 24.66 12.10
C GLY A 393 25.55 24.58 12.58
N LYS A 394 25.93 25.39 13.57
CA LYS A 394 27.26 25.37 14.20
C LYS A 394 27.43 24.29 15.27
N TYR A 395 26.34 23.69 15.75
CA TYR A 395 26.38 22.67 16.79
C TYR A 395 26.43 21.27 16.16
N PRO A 396 27.15 20.32 16.79
CA PRO A 396 26.97 18.90 16.53
C PRO A 396 25.49 18.49 16.65
N PHE A 397 25.11 17.43 15.94
CA PHE A 397 23.69 17.04 15.81
C PHE A 397 23.00 16.79 17.15
N ASP A 398 23.62 16.04 18.06
CA ASP A 398 23.07 15.74 19.39
C ASP A 398 22.90 17.00 20.26
N GLU A 399 23.91 17.88 20.29
CA GLU A 399 23.85 19.17 20.99
C GLU A 399 22.78 20.09 20.40
N ARG A 400 22.61 20.05 19.08
CA ARG A 400 21.56 20.78 18.39
C ARG A 400 20.18 20.31 18.84
N MET A 401 19.92 19.01 18.81
CA MET A 401 18.63 18.44 19.21
C MET A 401 18.36 18.71 20.69
N MET A 402 19.34 18.52 21.58
CA MET A 402 19.17 18.84 23.00
C MET A 402 18.84 20.32 23.22
N LYS A 403 19.52 21.22 22.52
CA LYS A 403 19.25 22.66 22.61
C LYS A 403 17.84 23.00 22.15
N ILE A 404 17.35 22.38 21.07
CA ILE A 404 15.97 22.56 20.59
C ILE A 404 14.98 22.01 21.62
N LEU A 405 15.16 20.77 22.08
CA LEU A 405 14.30 20.10 23.07
C LEU A 405 14.09 20.94 24.33
N THR A 406 15.16 21.56 24.85
CA THR A 406 15.10 22.40 26.06
C THR A 406 14.72 23.86 25.81
N ASN A 407 14.57 24.30 24.56
CA ASN A 407 14.22 25.67 24.23
C ASN A 407 12.71 25.89 24.35
N THR A 408 12.26 26.52 25.44
CA THR A 408 10.84 26.83 25.66
C THR A 408 10.23 27.83 24.68
N GLN A 409 11.05 28.47 23.83
CA GLN A 409 10.58 29.34 22.74
C GLN A 409 10.43 28.61 21.41
N ALA A 410 10.90 27.36 21.31
CA ALA A 410 10.62 26.51 20.15
C ALA A 410 9.18 25.98 20.22
N THR A 411 8.59 25.69 19.06
CA THR A 411 7.27 25.06 18.98
C THR A 411 7.31 23.66 19.61
N LEU A 412 6.17 23.17 20.08
CA LEU A 412 6.09 21.81 20.63
C LEU A 412 6.54 20.76 19.61
N ASP A 413 6.10 20.86 18.35
CA ASP A 413 6.48 19.92 17.28
C ASP A 413 8.00 19.86 17.08
N ALA A 414 8.68 21.01 17.05
CA ALA A 414 10.14 21.05 16.90
C ALA A 414 10.87 20.41 18.10
N ARG A 415 10.30 20.54 19.31
CA ARG A 415 10.85 19.92 20.53
C ARG A 415 10.55 18.42 20.56
N GLN A 416 9.38 18.00 20.11
CA GLN A 416 8.99 16.59 19.99
C GLN A 416 9.82 15.86 18.93
N GLU A 417 10.05 16.49 17.78
CA GLU A 417 10.96 15.99 16.76
C GLU A 417 12.38 15.85 17.33
N ALA A 418 12.87 16.86 18.07
CA ALA A 418 14.17 16.79 18.71
C ALA A 418 14.28 15.66 19.75
N ALA A 419 13.21 15.38 20.50
CA ALA A 419 13.12 14.24 21.42
C ALA A 419 13.30 12.91 20.68
N LEU A 420 12.56 12.72 19.58
CA LEU A 420 12.67 11.51 18.76
C LEU A 420 14.06 11.41 18.11
N ASN A 421 14.63 12.50 17.60
CA ASN A 421 15.96 12.48 17.01
C ASN A 421 17.07 12.13 18.01
N LEU A 422 16.95 12.54 19.27
CA LEU A 422 17.86 12.09 20.33
C LEU A 422 17.66 10.60 20.64
N ALA A 423 16.43 10.12 20.64
CA ALA A 423 16.12 8.71 20.85
C ALA A 423 16.73 7.81 19.76
N TYR A 424 16.74 8.28 18.52
CA TYR A 424 17.27 7.57 17.34
C TYR A 424 18.58 8.19 16.83
N ILE A 425 19.48 8.60 17.73
CA ILE A 425 20.65 9.43 17.38
C ILE A 425 21.61 8.84 16.33
N ASN A 426 21.66 7.52 16.23
CA ASN A 426 22.52 6.79 15.29
C ASN A 426 21.82 6.46 13.97
N ASP A 427 20.54 6.82 13.85
CA ASP A 427 19.74 6.60 12.66
C ASP A 427 19.58 7.92 11.90
N ARG A 428 19.33 7.80 10.60
CA ARG A 428 19.05 8.94 9.71
C ARG A 428 17.92 8.55 8.77
N PRO A 429 16.68 8.45 9.27
CA PRO A 429 15.55 8.13 8.42
C PRO A 429 15.45 9.18 7.32
N ALA A 430 15.14 8.71 6.11
CA ALA A 430 14.79 9.59 5.01
C ALA A 430 13.57 10.44 5.37
N ARG A 431 13.52 11.69 4.91
CA ARG A 431 12.38 12.59 5.11
C ARG A 431 11.67 12.85 3.79
N GLY A 432 10.38 12.55 3.74
CA GLY A 432 9.54 12.70 2.56
C GLY A 432 8.89 14.08 2.42
N THR A 433 8.50 14.45 1.20
CA THR A 433 7.65 15.62 0.90
C THR A 433 6.26 15.22 0.40
N THR A 434 5.97 13.92 0.39
CA THR A 434 4.64 13.35 0.12
C THR A 434 4.31 12.33 1.21
N VAL A 435 3.04 12.01 1.40
CA VAL A 435 2.60 11.08 2.45
C VAL A 435 3.31 9.72 2.34
N TRP A 436 3.60 9.09 3.49
CA TRP A 436 4.22 7.76 3.59
C TRP A 436 5.62 7.61 2.95
N THR A 437 6.32 8.70 2.60
CA THR A 437 7.67 8.63 2.01
C THR A 437 8.81 8.92 2.97
N SER A 438 8.49 9.20 4.24
CA SER A 438 9.49 9.23 5.30
C SER A 438 9.91 7.81 5.67
N GLY A 439 11.22 7.57 5.78
CA GLY A 439 11.77 6.29 6.19
C GLY A 439 11.38 5.96 7.64
N SER A 440 11.25 4.66 7.92
CA SER A 440 11.05 4.19 9.28
C SER A 440 12.30 4.42 10.12
N ARG A 441 12.10 4.75 11.40
CA ARG A 441 13.20 4.90 12.36
C ARG A 441 13.68 3.51 12.81
N LYS A 442 14.97 3.24 12.70
CA LYS A 442 15.60 1.99 13.14
C LYS A 442 16.28 2.21 14.49
N ARG A 443 15.92 1.42 15.50
CA ARG A 443 16.62 1.43 16.79
C ARG A 443 18.04 0.91 16.59
N SER A 444 19.04 1.68 17.01
CA SER A 444 20.43 1.22 16.97
C SER A 444 20.68 0.11 17.98
N GLU A 445 21.53 -0.85 17.63
CA GLU A 445 22.02 -1.84 18.58
C GLU A 445 22.87 -1.16 19.67
N GLY A 446 22.62 -1.54 20.93
CA GLY A 446 23.38 -1.06 22.08
C GLY A 446 22.81 0.21 22.74
N PRO A 447 23.48 0.70 23.80
CA PRO A 447 23.00 1.82 24.59
C PRO A 447 23.06 3.14 23.80
N ASN A 448 22.05 3.99 23.97
CA ASN A 448 22.04 5.28 23.32
C ASN A 448 23.10 6.23 23.94
N PRO A 449 24.06 6.75 23.17
CA PRO A 449 25.18 7.55 23.71
C PRO A 449 24.74 8.88 24.36
N VAL A 450 23.56 9.41 24.04
CA VAL A 450 23.10 10.70 24.59
C VAL A 450 22.70 10.60 26.07
N VAL A 451 22.35 9.39 26.53
CA VAL A 451 21.97 9.10 27.93
C VAL A 451 23.10 9.42 28.90
N GLU A 452 24.34 9.12 28.51
CA GLU A 452 25.54 9.42 29.31
C GLU A 452 26.06 10.84 29.07
N LYS A 453 25.84 11.39 27.87
CA LYS A 453 26.34 12.73 27.48
C LYS A 453 25.62 13.85 28.24
N PHE A 454 24.30 13.82 28.31
CA PHE A 454 23.50 14.88 28.93
C PHE A 454 23.08 14.50 30.35
N LYS A 455 23.27 15.42 31.32
CA LYS A 455 23.08 15.14 32.75
C LYS A 455 22.24 16.17 33.51
N ASP A 456 21.96 17.33 32.90
CA ASP A 456 21.24 18.42 33.56
C ASP A 456 20.50 19.31 32.54
N PRO A 457 19.26 18.95 32.17
CA PRO A 457 18.64 17.63 32.40
C PRO A 457 19.30 16.54 31.53
N THR A 458 19.05 15.27 31.88
CA THR A 458 19.27 14.16 30.94
C THR A 458 18.31 14.30 29.75
N ALA A 459 18.63 13.61 28.63
CA ALA A 459 17.73 13.62 27.48
C ALA A 459 16.34 13.10 27.85
N ALA A 460 16.25 11.99 28.58
CA ALA A 460 14.98 11.40 28.98
C ALA A 460 14.18 12.31 29.95
N GLU A 461 14.84 12.96 30.91
CA GLU A 461 14.18 13.95 31.78
C GLU A 461 13.64 15.14 30.98
N ALA A 462 14.38 15.62 29.97
CA ALA A 462 13.92 16.69 29.09
C ALA A 462 12.71 16.26 28.24
N VAL A 463 12.68 15.02 27.76
CA VAL A 463 11.52 14.44 27.06
C VAL A 463 10.31 14.34 27.99
N VAL A 464 10.50 13.89 29.23
CA VAL A 464 9.42 13.83 30.23
C VAL A 464 8.86 15.22 30.54
N GLN A 465 9.72 16.23 30.70
CA GLN A 465 9.29 17.62 30.93
C GLN A 465 8.49 18.18 29.74
N LEU A 466 8.91 17.85 28.51
CA LEU A 466 8.18 18.23 27.31
C LEU A 466 6.81 17.51 27.24
N MET A 467 6.77 16.22 27.55
CA MET A 467 5.52 15.45 27.60
C MET A 467 4.52 16.08 28.56
N ASP A 468 4.94 16.45 29.77
CA ASP A 468 4.05 17.10 30.74
C ASP A 468 3.52 18.45 30.25
N GLN A 469 4.36 19.24 29.58
CA GLN A 469 3.95 20.51 28.98
C GLN A 469 2.93 20.28 27.86
N HIS A 470 3.16 19.27 27.01
CA HIS A 470 2.26 18.95 25.91
C HIS A 470 0.92 18.43 26.44
N PHE A 471 0.92 17.54 27.43
CA PHE A 471 -0.32 17.06 28.07
C PHE A 471 -1.13 18.20 28.71
N ALA A 472 -0.45 19.14 29.39
CA ALA A 472 -1.12 20.29 29.97
C ALA A 472 -1.74 21.19 28.90
N GLN A 473 -1.06 21.40 27.77
CA GLN A 473 -1.59 22.18 26.66
C GLN A 473 -2.81 21.48 26.02
N ILE A 474 -2.74 20.18 25.73
CA ILE A 474 -3.87 19.43 25.17
C ILE A 474 -5.08 19.49 26.12
N ALA A 475 -4.85 19.33 27.43
CA ALA A 475 -5.92 19.43 28.42
C ALA A 475 -6.56 20.82 28.52
N GLU A 476 -5.83 21.88 28.13
CA GLU A 476 -6.36 23.24 28.02
C GLU A 476 -7.09 23.46 26.69
N ASP A 477 -6.49 23.05 25.56
CA ASP A 477 -7.00 23.27 24.21
C ASP A 477 -8.27 22.44 23.93
N GLU A 478 -8.36 21.23 24.47
CA GLU A 478 -9.43 20.25 24.20
C GLU A 478 -10.35 20.01 25.40
N SER A 479 -10.38 20.95 26.36
CA SER A 479 -11.13 20.78 27.62
C SER A 479 -12.64 20.57 27.45
N ASP A 480 -13.18 20.99 26.31
CA ASP A 480 -14.61 20.97 25.99
C ASP A 480 -15.05 19.71 25.21
N ASP A 481 -14.11 18.89 24.73
CA ASP A 481 -14.37 17.67 23.94
C ASP A 481 -13.57 16.47 24.51
N PRO A 482 -14.17 15.66 25.39
CA PRO A 482 -13.50 14.53 26.02
C PRO A 482 -12.95 13.48 25.04
N ASP A 483 -13.59 13.30 23.88
CA ASP A 483 -13.18 12.30 22.89
C ASP A 483 -11.93 12.79 22.15
N MET A 484 -11.91 14.07 21.75
CA MET A 484 -10.71 14.69 21.16
C MET A 484 -9.56 14.78 22.17
N LEU A 485 -9.86 15.10 23.43
CA LEU A 485 -8.87 15.11 24.52
C LEU A 485 -8.18 13.75 24.67
N ASP A 486 -8.93 12.64 24.72
CA ASP A 486 -8.35 11.29 24.80
C ASP A 486 -7.52 10.95 23.56
N TYR A 487 -8.04 11.25 22.37
CA TYR A 487 -7.33 11.04 21.11
C TYR A 487 -5.97 11.74 21.08
N TYR A 488 -5.92 13.04 21.37
CA TYR A 488 -4.68 13.81 21.33
C TYR A 488 -3.70 13.42 22.45
N LEU A 489 -4.19 13.15 23.66
CA LEU A 489 -3.34 12.67 24.76
C LEU A 489 -2.74 11.29 24.46
N THR A 490 -3.52 10.39 23.87
CA THR A 490 -3.08 9.05 23.46
C THR A 490 -1.99 9.13 22.40
N ASN A 491 -2.18 9.95 21.36
CA ASN A 491 -1.17 10.16 20.31
C ASN A 491 0.13 10.75 20.85
N ALA A 492 0.04 11.74 21.74
CA ALA A 492 1.20 12.30 22.42
C ALA A 492 1.90 11.25 23.31
N ALA A 493 1.15 10.46 24.07
CA ALA A 493 1.68 9.40 24.93
C ALA A 493 2.45 8.33 24.15
N TRP A 494 1.94 7.87 22.99
CA TRP A 494 2.64 6.95 22.11
C TRP A 494 3.95 7.54 21.58
N THR A 495 3.92 8.80 21.16
CA THR A 495 5.12 9.46 20.63
C THR A 495 6.21 9.58 21.69
N TYR A 496 5.86 10.07 22.89
CA TYR A 496 6.83 10.25 23.97
C TYR A 496 7.31 8.93 24.58
N SER A 497 6.42 7.93 24.74
CA SER A 497 6.83 6.61 25.21
C SER A 497 7.82 5.95 24.26
N THR A 498 7.60 6.03 22.94
CA THR A 498 8.54 5.54 21.93
C THR A 498 9.91 6.20 22.05
N ALA A 499 9.97 7.51 22.23
CA ALA A 499 11.22 8.22 22.45
C ALA A 499 11.93 7.75 23.74
N LEU A 500 11.18 7.61 24.84
CA LEU A 500 11.72 7.23 26.15
C LEU A 500 12.21 5.77 26.19
N THR A 501 11.47 4.82 25.63
CA THR A 501 11.88 3.41 25.59
C THR A 501 13.06 3.19 24.63
N THR A 502 13.17 3.98 23.57
CA THR A 502 14.30 3.92 22.64
C THR A 502 15.57 4.56 23.24
N LEU A 503 15.43 5.64 24.04
CA LEU A 503 16.53 6.19 24.82
C LEU A 503 17.08 5.16 25.83
N ASP A 504 16.22 4.30 26.39
CA ASP A 504 16.57 3.27 27.38
C ASP A 504 17.22 3.84 28.66
N ASP A 505 16.74 4.99 29.12
CA ASP A 505 17.21 5.64 30.34
C ASP A 505 16.36 5.25 31.56
N LYS A 506 16.82 4.27 32.34
CA LYS A 506 16.06 3.72 33.49
C LYS A 506 15.84 4.71 34.64
N ARG A 507 16.46 5.89 34.62
CA ARG A 507 16.27 6.92 35.67
C ARG A 507 14.86 7.49 35.69
N ILE A 508 14.14 7.48 34.56
CA ILE A 508 12.78 8.04 34.46
C ILE A 508 11.66 7.05 34.81
N THR A 509 11.98 5.77 35.03
CA THR A 509 11.01 4.71 35.34
C THR A 509 10.11 5.04 36.54
N PRO A 510 10.59 5.57 37.69
CA PRO A 510 9.71 5.95 38.80
C PRO A 510 8.66 6.99 38.42
N THR A 511 9.01 7.91 37.52
CA THR A 511 8.11 8.95 37.03
C THR A 511 7.05 8.37 36.10
N LEU A 512 7.43 7.42 35.22
CA LEU A 512 6.46 6.73 34.36
C LEU A 512 5.52 5.83 35.15
N ARG A 513 6.02 5.12 36.17
CA ARG A 513 5.19 4.35 37.10
C ARG A 513 4.12 5.21 37.75
N THR A 514 4.52 6.38 38.25
CA THR A 514 3.57 7.34 38.85
C THR A 514 2.46 7.72 37.84
N ARG A 515 2.79 7.92 36.56
CA ARG A 515 1.78 8.22 35.52
C ARG A 515 0.91 7.02 35.16
N ALA A 516 1.46 5.81 35.14
CA ALA A 516 0.68 4.59 34.93
C ALA A 516 -0.36 4.36 36.04
N GLU A 517 -0.15 4.94 37.22
CA GLU A 517 -1.05 4.88 38.38
C GLU A 517 -1.95 6.12 38.54
N ASP A 518 -1.72 7.20 37.79
CA ASP A 518 -2.47 8.46 37.94
C ASP A 518 -3.87 8.37 37.31
N GLU A 519 -4.88 8.12 38.14
CA GLU A 519 -6.28 8.01 37.75
C GLU A 519 -6.87 9.27 37.08
N LYS A 520 -6.15 10.41 37.08
CA LYS A 520 -6.56 11.61 36.33
C LYS A 520 -6.24 11.50 34.84
N LEU A 521 -5.30 10.64 34.46
CA LEU A 521 -4.98 10.39 33.06
C LEU A 521 -5.97 9.38 32.46
N PRO A 522 -6.29 9.51 31.16
CA PRO A 522 -7.10 8.51 30.47
C PRO A 522 -6.51 7.10 30.61
N ALA A 523 -7.38 6.09 30.61
CA ALA A 523 -6.96 4.69 30.77
C ALA A 523 -5.94 4.29 29.69
N THR A 524 -6.12 4.74 28.44
CA THR A 524 -5.20 4.50 27.32
C THR A 524 -3.80 5.05 27.60
N VAL A 525 -3.70 6.30 28.06
CA VAL A 525 -2.41 6.90 28.44
C VAL A 525 -1.74 6.10 29.57
N ARG A 526 -2.49 5.70 30.60
CA ARG A 526 -1.95 4.87 31.70
C ARG A 526 -1.41 3.52 31.21
N ARG A 527 -2.11 2.87 30.28
CA ARG A 527 -1.68 1.61 29.63
C ARG A 527 -0.37 1.81 28.88
N ILE A 528 -0.24 2.88 28.09
CA ILE A 528 0.99 3.22 27.36
C ILE A 528 2.16 3.47 28.32
N MET A 529 1.94 4.18 29.44
CA MET A 529 2.97 4.38 30.45
C MET A 529 3.39 3.07 31.13
N ALA A 530 2.42 2.18 31.43
CA ALA A 530 2.70 0.86 31.98
C ALA A 530 3.53 0.00 31.01
N TRP A 531 3.21 0.05 29.72
CA TRP A 531 3.98 -0.61 28.66
C TRP A 531 5.40 -0.03 28.55
N ALA A 532 5.55 1.29 28.62
CA ALA A 532 6.87 1.94 28.62
C ALA A 532 7.72 1.52 29.84
N CYS A 533 7.13 1.38 31.03
CA CYS A 533 7.82 0.85 32.21
C CYS A 533 8.35 -0.56 31.98
N LEU A 534 7.56 -1.45 31.36
CA LEU A 534 7.98 -2.82 31.05
C LEU A 534 9.25 -2.83 30.17
N TRP A 535 9.30 -1.97 29.15
CA TRP A 535 10.48 -1.82 28.28
C TRP A 535 11.71 -1.24 28.98
N LEU A 536 11.53 -0.59 30.14
CA LEU A 536 12.58 -0.03 30.98
C LEU A 536 12.86 -0.89 32.22
N ASP A 537 12.61 -2.20 32.11
CA ASP A 537 12.81 -3.23 33.13
C ASP A 537 11.99 -3.06 34.42
N ASP A 538 10.79 -2.46 34.33
CA ASP A 538 9.82 -2.38 35.42
C ASP A 538 8.46 -2.94 34.99
N ASP A 539 8.27 -4.23 35.21
CA ASP A 539 7.08 -4.98 34.80
C ASP A 539 5.86 -4.75 35.70
N ALA A 540 6.03 -4.16 36.89
CA ALA A 540 4.98 -4.08 37.89
C ALA A 540 3.72 -3.32 37.40
N PRO A 541 3.84 -2.14 36.75
CA PRO A 541 2.67 -1.43 36.21
C PRO A 541 1.94 -2.24 35.13
N PHE A 542 2.68 -2.90 34.23
CA PHE A 542 2.09 -3.69 33.16
C PHE A 542 1.41 -4.96 33.68
N ASN A 543 2.00 -5.62 34.68
CA ASN A 543 1.38 -6.75 35.38
C ASN A 543 0.08 -6.35 36.09
N ALA A 544 0.03 -5.14 36.67
CA ALA A 544 -1.19 -4.59 37.26
C ALA A 544 -2.27 -4.31 36.21
N PHE A 545 -1.89 -3.78 35.04
CA PHE A 545 -2.79 -3.65 33.89
C PHE A 545 -3.35 -5.00 33.43
N CYS A 546 -2.49 -5.99 33.17
CA CYS A 546 -2.92 -7.34 32.79
C CYS A 546 -3.85 -7.95 33.84
N LYS A 547 -3.62 -7.68 35.13
CA LYS A 547 -4.51 -8.12 36.19
C LYS A 547 -5.89 -7.47 36.12
N ARG A 548 -5.98 -6.16 35.91
CA ARG A 548 -7.27 -5.48 35.78
C ARG A 548 -8.03 -5.99 34.57
N PHE A 549 -7.34 -6.23 33.45
CA PHE A 549 -7.94 -6.88 32.28
C PHE A 549 -8.48 -8.26 32.64
N GLU A 550 -7.64 -9.16 33.17
CA GLU A 550 -8.05 -10.52 33.57
C GLU A 550 -9.26 -10.53 34.52
N ASP A 551 -9.29 -9.60 35.47
CA ASP A 551 -10.38 -9.46 36.44
C ASP A 551 -11.65 -8.81 35.84
N GLY A 552 -11.62 -8.36 34.57
CA GLY A 552 -12.73 -7.64 33.91
C GLY A 552 -12.98 -6.23 34.47
N THR A 553 -11.96 -5.59 35.03
CA THR A 553 -12.05 -4.27 35.70
C THR A 553 -11.31 -3.15 34.97
N GLU A 554 -10.63 -3.46 33.86
CA GLU A 554 -10.03 -2.43 33.01
C GLU A 554 -11.14 -1.63 32.29
N PRO A 555 -11.03 -0.30 32.17
CA PRO A 555 -11.96 0.50 31.37
C PRO A 555 -11.89 0.17 29.87
N GLY A 556 -13.00 0.35 29.15
CA GLY A 556 -13.05 0.21 27.69
C GLY A 556 -13.18 -1.22 27.15
N LEU A 557 -13.49 -2.21 28.00
CA LEU A 557 -13.60 -3.62 27.59
C LEU A 557 -14.80 -3.93 26.69
N ASP A 558 -15.85 -3.12 26.74
CA ASP A 558 -17.06 -3.24 25.92
C ASP A 558 -17.01 -2.37 24.64
N ASP A 559 -16.04 -1.46 24.55
CA ASP A 559 -15.80 -0.60 23.40
C ASP A 559 -14.82 -1.30 22.43
N PRO A 560 -15.23 -1.62 21.18
CA PRO A 560 -14.37 -2.30 20.22
C PRO A 560 -13.06 -1.57 19.91
N GLU A 561 -13.06 -0.25 19.86
CA GLU A 561 -11.86 0.54 19.52
C GLU A 561 -10.85 0.52 20.67
N GLN A 562 -11.32 0.69 21.91
CA GLN A 562 -10.43 0.58 23.08
C GLN A 562 -9.95 -0.85 23.32
N LEU A 563 -10.80 -1.85 23.09
CA LEU A 563 -10.44 -3.26 23.23
C LEU A 563 -9.39 -3.67 22.19
N ASP A 564 -9.48 -3.17 20.96
CA ASP A 564 -8.44 -3.32 19.93
C ASP A 564 -7.06 -2.86 20.47
N ASP A 565 -6.96 -1.63 20.96
CA ASP A 565 -5.73 -1.11 21.56
C ASP A 565 -5.19 -1.98 22.72
N ILE A 566 -6.08 -2.54 23.54
CA ILE A 566 -5.70 -3.46 24.62
C ILE A 566 -5.10 -4.74 24.03
N LEU A 567 -5.78 -5.35 23.05
CA LEU A 567 -5.32 -6.57 22.40
C LEU A 567 -3.98 -6.36 21.70
N TYR A 568 -3.80 -5.22 21.03
CA TYR A 568 -2.54 -4.84 20.42
C TYR A 568 -1.39 -4.84 21.45
N MET A 569 -1.58 -4.19 22.60
CA MET A 569 -0.56 -4.16 23.66
C MET A 569 -0.28 -5.53 24.28
N LEU A 570 -1.33 -6.31 24.56
CA LEU A 570 -1.20 -7.62 25.20
C LEU A 570 -0.54 -8.66 24.28
N THR A 571 -0.94 -8.68 23.01
CA THR A 571 -0.39 -9.62 22.01
C THR A 571 1.06 -9.29 21.65
N ARG A 572 1.47 -8.02 21.67
CA ARG A 572 2.85 -7.62 21.37
C ARG A 572 3.87 -7.97 22.46
N VAL A 573 3.44 -8.16 23.71
CA VAL A 573 4.34 -8.47 24.85
C VAL A 573 4.57 -9.98 25.03
N GLU A 574 3.62 -10.82 24.63
CA GLU A 574 3.70 -12.30 24.70
C GLU A 574 4.15 -12.89 26.06
N SER A 575 3.94 -12.17 27.16
CA SER A 575 4.28 -12.68 28.48
C SER A 575 3.27 -13.72 28.96
N VAL A 576 3.67 -14.58 29.91
CA VAL A 576 2.74 -15.51 30.60
C VAL A 576 1.54 -14.76 31.19
N ARG A 577 1.77 -13.53 31.68
CA ARG A 577 0.72 -12.69 32.28
C ARG A 577 -0.22 -12.13 31.21
N SER A 578 0.32 -11.66 30.08
CA SER A 578 -0.47 -11.20 28.93
C SER A 578 -1.34 -12.31 28.38
N GLN A 579 -0.79 -13.51 28.24
CA GLN A 579 -1.54 -14.67 27.76
C GLN A 579 -2.66 -15.10 28.73
N ALA A 580 -2.42 -15.03 30.04
CA ALA A 580 -3.46 -15.27 31.04
C ALA A 580 -4.60 -14.24 30.93
N ALA A 581 -4.26 -12.96 30.76
CA ALA A 581 -5.23 -11.89 30.53
C ALA A 581 -6.05 -12.14 29.26
N LEU A 582 -5.39 -12.41 28.12
CA LEU A 582 -6.04 -12.74 26.85
C LEU A 582 -6.94 -13.98 26.95
N ASN A 583 -6.57 -15.00 27.72
CA ASN A 583 -7.42 -16.18 27.89
C ASN A 583 -8.64 -15.92 28.78
N ALA A 584 -8.58 -14.94 29.70
CA ALA A 584 -9.70 -14.61 30.57
C ALA A 584 -10.91 -14.09 29.79
N MET A 585 -10.68 -13.41 28.65
CA MET A 585 -11.78 -12.90 27.81
C MET A 585 -12.59 -13.99 27.11
N LEU A 586 -12.15 -15.25 27.12
CA LEU A 586 -12.94 -16.39 26.65
C LEU A 586 -14.02 -16.82 27.65
N GLN A 587 -13.98 -16.32 28.88
CA GLN A 587 -15.04 -16.57 29.86
C GLN A 587 -16.26 -15.74 29.49
N GLU A 588 -17.44 -16.36 29.35
CA GLU A 588 -18.69 -15.66 29.00
C GLU A 588 -19.06 -14.54 30.00
N THR A 589 -18.54 -14.62 31.23
CA THR A 589 -18.75 -13.60 32.28
C THR A 589 -17.80 -12.40 32.16
N HIS A 590 -16.79 -12.47 31.30
CA HIS A 590 -15.83 -11.39 31.10
C HIS A 590 -16.45 -10.27 30.26
N PRO A 591 -16.33 -8.98 30.64
CA PRO A 591 -16.98 -7.88 29.91
C PRO A 591 -16.62 -7.80 28.43
N ALA A 592 -15.40 -8.15 28.06
CA ALA A 592 -14.94 -8.15 26.67
C ALA A 592 -15.40 -9.34 25.82
N PHE A 593 -16.04 -10.37 26.41
CA PHE A 593 -16.33 -11.62 25.69
C PHE A 593 -17.22 -11.41 24.47
N GLU A 594 -18.33 -10.67 24.62
CA GLU A 594 -19.29 -10.46 23.53
C GLU A 594 -18.65 -9.66 22.37
N THR A 595 -17.96 -8.57 22.68
CA THR A 595 -17.25 -7.75 21.69
C THR A 595 -16.16 -8.54 20.98
N PHE A 596 -15.33 -9.28 21.72
CA PHE A 596 -14.28 -10.12 21.16
C PHE A 596 -14.86 -11.24 20.27
N ARG A 597 -15.92 -11.91 20.72
CA ARG A 597 -16.62 -12.94 19.93
C ARG A 597 -17.17 -12.35 18.64
N ASP A 598 -17.93 -11.27 18.72
CA ASP A 598 -18.54 -10.61 17.56
C ASP A 598 -17.50 -10.24 16.51
N LYS A 599 -16.41 -9.59 16.94
CA LYS A 599 -15.28 -9.24 16.06
C LYS A 599 -14.67 -10.47 15.42
N VAL A 600 -14.24 -11.48 16.18
CA VAL A 600 -13.62 -12.69 15.59
C VAL A 600 -14.56 -13.43 14.63
N LEU A 601 -15.88 -13.42 14.87
CA LEU A 601 -16.85 -14.08 14.00
C LEU A 601 -17.18 -13.31 12.71
N HIS A 602 -17.10 -11.98 12.71
CA HIS A 602 -17.51 -11.16 11.56
C HIS A 602 -16.37 -10.45 10.83
N ALA A 603 -15.21 -10.25 11.48
CA ALA A 603 -13.99 -9.69 10.90
C ALA A 603 -13.28 -10.67 9.96
N SER A 604 -12.38 -10.16 9.10
CA SER A 604 -11.52 -11.00 8.24
C SER A 604 -10.07 -10.95 8.71
N PRO A 605 -9.36 -12.10 8.84
CA PRO A 605 -8.00 -12.10 9.34
C PRO A 605 -6.97 -11.51 8.36
N GLY A 606 -7.29 -11.45 7.07
CA GLY A 606 -6.40 -10.91 6.02
C GLY A 606 -6.43 -9.38 5.84
N TRP A 607 -7.19 -8.64 6.66
CA TRP A 607 -7.26 -7.18 6.58
C TRP A 607 -6.51 -6.54 7.76
N SER A 608 -5.71 -5.50 7.49
CA SER A 608 -4.83 -4.87 8.49
C SER A 608 -5.55 -4.43 9.75
N ASP A 609 -6.76 -3.89 9.60
CA ASP A 609 -7.54 -3.28 10.68
C ASP A 609 -8.18 -4.35 11.59
N ASP A 610 -8.37 -5.56 11.07
CA ASP A 610 -8.98 -6.67 11.79
C ASP A 610 -7.93 -7.66 12.34
N ALA A 611 -6.70 -7.62 11.83
CA ALA A 611 -5.62 -8.56 12.14
C ALA A 611 -5.38 -8.74 13.65
N VAL A 612 -5.47 -7.66 14.42
CA VAL A 612 -5.27 -7.63 15.88
C VAL A 612 -6.17 -8.60 16.66
N TRP A 613 -7.43 -8.77 16.25
CA TRP A 613 -8.40 -9.68 16.87
C TRP A 613 -7.96 -11.14 16.73
N PHE A 614 -7.16 -11.43 15.71
CA PHE A 614 -6.65 -12.75 15.40
C PHE A 614 -5.22 -12.99 15.87
N ARG A 615 -4.49 -11.99 16.41
CA ARG A 615 -3.11 -12.16 16.95
C ARG A 615 -3.03 -12.95 18.26
N THR A 616 -4.14 -13.48 18.76
CA THR A 616 -4.23 -14.19 20.04
C THR A 616 -4.68 -15.64 19.86
N THR A 617 -4.09 -16.55 20.65
CA THR A 617 -4.54 -17.95 20.73
C THR A 617 -5.98 -18.09 21.24
N ALA A 618 -6.52 -17.04 21.89
CA ALA A 618 -7.92 -16.97 22.26
C ALA A 618 -8.84 -16.99 21.02
N ALA A 619 -8.46 -16.32 19.93
CA ALA A 619 -9.24 -16.31 18.68
C ALA A 619 -9.30 -17.71 18.08
N ILE A 620 -8.16 -18.42 18.06
CA ILE A 620 -8.09 -19.82 17.61
C ILE A 620 -8.98 -20.72 18.46
N THR A 621 -8.99 -20.52 19.78
CA THR A 621 -9.84 -21.28 20.71
C THR A 621 -11.32 -21.04 20.45
N LEU A 622 -11.70 -19.77 20.22
CA LEU A 622 -13.07 -19.37 19.91
C LEU A 622 -13.54 -19.94 18.57
N LEU A 623 -12.73 -19.80 17.51
CA LEU A 623 -13.01 -20.36 16.18
C LEU A 623 -13.08 -21.89 16.21
N ARG A 624 -12.21 -22.55 16.99
CA ARG A 624 -12.32 -23.99 17.21
C ARG A 624 -13.67 -24.37 17.79
N GLY A 625 -14.18 -23.63 18.78
CA GLY A 625 -15.53 -23.84 19.32
C GLY A 625 -16.64 -23.73 18.26
N GLN A 626 -16.48 -22.83 17.27
CA GLN A 626 -17.44 -22.68 16.17
C GLN A 626 -17.41 -23.79 15.13
N LEU A 627 -16.34 -24.60 15.05
CA LEU A 627 -16.32 -25.75 14.15
C LEU A 627 -17.40 -26.81 14.48
N ASP A 628 -18.01 -26.72 15.67
CA ASP A 628 -19.13 -27.57 16.09
C ASP A 628 -20.51 -26.90 15.86
N ASN A 629 -20.55 -25.64 15.42
CA ASN A 629 -21.76 -24.87 15.18
C ASN A 629 -22.23 -25.02 13.72
N THR A 630 -23.17 -25.92 13.49
CA THR A 630 -23.73 -26.19 12.15
C THR A 630 -24.92 -25.30 11.78
N ASN A 631 -25.22 -24.28 12.59
CA ASN A 631 -26.29 -23.35 12.25
C ASN A 631 -25.89 -22.52 11.03
N ASP A 632 -26.90 -22.10 10.27
CA ASP A 632 -26.76 -21.17 9.15
C ASP A 632 -26.13 -19.86 9.64
N SER A 633 -25.06 -19.42 8.98
CA SER A 633 -24.42 -18.14 9.25
C SER A 633 -24.93 -17.01 8.35
N GLY A 634 -25.75 -17.33 7.35
CA GLY A 634 -26.20 -16.43 6.30
C GLY A 634 -25.14 -16.14 5.23
N SER A 635 -23.98 -16.81 5.29
CA SER A 635 -22.99 -16.77 4.22
C SER A 635 -23.36 -17.70 3.07
N TYR A 636 -22.80 -17.47 1.88
CA TYR A 636 -22.97 -18.34 0.73
C TYR A 636 -21.72 -18.34 -0.14
N PHE A 637 -21.56 -19.43 -0.89
CA PHE A 637 -20.42 -19.66 -1.77
C PHE A 637 -20.92 -20.16 -3.11
N LYS A 638 -20.36 -19.67 -4.21
CA LYS A 638 -20.82 -20.00 -5.56
C LYS A 638 -19.70 -19.94 -6.59
N ILE A 639 -19.74 -20.86 -7.55
CA ILE A 639 -18.98 -20.76 -8.80
C ILE A 639 -19.98 -20.62 -9.95
N SER A 640 -19.93 -19.48 -10.65
CA SER A 640 -20.71 -19.24 -11.87
C SER A 640 -19.90 -18.47 -12.89
N ASN A 641 -19.99 -18.87 -14.16
CA ASN A 641 -19.32 -18.19 -15.28
C ASN A 641 -17.80 -18.02 -15.11
N GLY A 642 -17.14 -19.00 -14.49
CA GLY A 642 -15.68 -18.95 -14.26
C GLY A 642 -15.26 -18.08 -13.06
N VAL A 643 -16.22 -17.52 -12.33
CA VAL A 643 -15.99 -16.63 -11.18
C VAL A 643 -16.41 -17.35 -9.89
N TYR A 644 -15.57 -17.25 -8.87
CA TYR A 644 -15.88 -17.62 -7.49
C TYR A 644 -16.47 -16.42 -6.77
N THR A 645 -17.58 -16.61 -6.08
CA THR A 645 -18.26 -15.59 -5.28
C THR A 645 -18.47 -16.13 -3.87
N GLU A 646 -18.15 -15.30 -2.88
CA GLU A 646 -18.49 -15.52 -1.47
C GLU A 646 -19.15 -14.28 -0.89
N GLY A 647 -20.07 -14.45 0.06
CA GLY A 647 -20.76 -13.30 0.62
C GLY A 647 -21.82 -13.66 1.64
N THR A 648 -22.59 -12.65 2.02
CA THR A 648 -23.78 -12.70 2.87
C THR A 648 -24.94 -12.00 2.15
N ALA A 649 -26.13 -11.98 2.74
CA ALA A 649 -27.29 -11.31 2.15
C ALA A 649 -27.08 -9.81 1.83
N GLY A 650 -26.10 -9.14 2.44
CA GLY A 650 -25.85 -7.70 2.28
C GLY A 650 -24.53 -7.32 1.60
N SER A 651 -23.63 -8.28 1.33
CA SER A 651 -22.31 -8.01 0.76
C SER A 651 -21.75 -9.27 0.11
N SER A 652 -20.99 -9.14 -0.97
CA SER A 652 -20.29 -10.27 -1.60
C SER A 652 -18.98 -9.82 -2.23
N ALA A 653 -17.97 -10.68 -2.16
CA ALA A 653 -16.74 -10.58 -2.93
C ALA A 653 -16.77 -11.61 -4.07
N SER A 654 -16.21 -11.25 -5.22
CA SER A 654 -16.04 -12.15 -6.36
C SER A 654 -14.61 -12.07 -6.89
N GLY A 655 -14.10 -13.18 -7.40
CA GLY A 655 -12.76 -13.26 -7.98
C GLY A 655 -12.55 -14.54 -8.78
N ASP A 656 -11.32 -14.76 -9.21
CA ASP A 656 -10.94 -15.99 -9.90
C ASP A 656 -11.18 -17.22 -9.02
N ILE A 657 -11.55 -18.35 -9.64
CA ILE A 657 -11.69 -19.62 -8.93
C ILE A 657 -10.32 -20.02 -8.35
N PRO A 658 -10.17 -20.18 -7.03
CA PRO A 658 -8.93 -20.66 -6.43
C PRO A 658 -8.46 -21.96 -7.06
N ASP A 659 -7.16 -22.11 -7.31
CA ASP A 659 -6.63 -23.27 -8.07
C ASP A 659 -6.98 -24.62 -7.44
N TYR A 660 -7.05 -24.68 -6.11
CA TYR A 660 -7.46 -25.91 -5.41
C TYR A 660 -8.92 -26.30 -5.63
N LEU A 661 -9.80 -25.35 -5.98
CA LEU A 661 -11.16 -25.64 -6.43
C LEU A 661 -11.18 -26.01 -7.93
N LYS A 662 -10.23 -25.53 -8.73
CA LYS A 662 -10.08 -25.96 -10.13
C LYS A 662 -9.59 -27.42 -10.24
N GLU A 663 -8.77 -27.86 -9.28
CA GLU A 663 -8.18 -29.21 -9.24
C GLU A 663 -9.18 -30.31 -8.88
N ASP A 664 -10.17 -30.03 -8.01
CA ASP A 664 -11.17 -31.02 -7.61
C ASP A 664 -12.30 -31.12 -8.66
N ARG A 665 -12.38 -32.29 -9.31
CA ARG A 665 -13.39 -32.58 -10.33
C ARG A 665 -14.83 -32.62 -9.80
N ASN A 666 -15.01 -32.66 -8.48
CA ASN A 666 -16.30 -32.81 -7.81
C ASN A 666 -16.73 -31.57 -7.01
N VAL A 667 -16.16 -30.38 -7.29
CA VAL A 667 -16.56 -29.13 -6.63
C VAL A 667 -18.04 -28.81 -6.89
N ARG A 668 -18.75 -28.48 -5.82
CA ARG A 668 -20.15 -28.05 -5.84
C ARG A 668 -20.23 -26.67 -6.50
N LYS A 669 -21.31 -26.39 -7.23
CA LYS A 669 -21.52 -25.07 -7.84
C LYS A 669 -21.93 -23.99 -6.85
N SER A 670 -22.55 -24.39 -5.74
CA SER A 670 -22.95 -23.49 -4.66
C SER A 670 -23.11 -24.24 -3.35
N ALA A 671 -22.99 -23.50 -2.24
CA ALA A 671 -23.31 -23.96 -0.89
C ALA A 671 -23.79 -22.78 -0.05
N ASP A 672 -24.82 -23.00 0.78
CA ASP A 672 -25.14 -22.10 1.89
C ASP A 672 -24.12 -22.35 3.01
N GLY A 673 -23.61 -21.28 3.61
CA GLY A 673 -22.60 -21.35 4.64
C GLY A 673 -23.17 -21.55 6.03
N ARG A 674 -22.37 -22.20 6.88
CA ARG A 674 -22.63 -22.39 8.31
C ARG A 674 -21.54 -21.71 9.11
N PHE A 675 -21.78 -21.45 10.38
CA PHE A 675 -20.75 -20.92 11.28
C PHE A 675 -19.48 -21.79 11.32
N CYS A 676 -19.62 -23.12 11.24
CA CYS A 676 -18.46 -24.01 11.14
C CYS A 676 -17.68 -23.87 9.83
N ASP A 677 -18.33 -23.47 8.73
CA ASP A 677 -17.68 -23.24 7.45
C ASP A 677 -16.87 -21.94 7.48
N ASP A 678 -17.48 -20.85 7.96
CA ASP A 678 -16.81 -19.56 8.10
C ASP A 678 -15.61 -19.65 9.06
N ALA A 679 -15.78 -20.35 10.19
CA ALA A 679 -14.69 -20.57 11.13
C ALA A 679 -13.56 -21.42 10.54
N ALA A 680 -13.88 -22.43 9.73
CA ALA A 680 -12.90 -23.26 9.08
C ALA A 680 -12.11 -22.50 8.00
N MET A 681 -12.76 -21.62 7.23
CA MET A 681 -12.05 -20.75 6.28
C MET A 681 -11.07 -19.81 6.99
N LYS A 682 -11.50 -19.13 8.05
CA LYS A 682 -10.61 -18.28 8.86
C LYS A 682 -9.45 -19.07 9.46
N LEU A 683 -9.71 -20.25 10.02
CA LEU A 683 -8.66 -21.12 10.55
C LEU A 683 -7.70 -21.60 9.44
N ASN A 684 -8.16 -21.75 8.21
CA ASN A 684 -7.32 -22.08 7.06
C ASN A 684 -6.32 -20.97 6.74
N GLU A 685 -6.73 -19.71 6.89
CA GLU A 685 -5.87 -18.53 6.75
C GLU A 685 -4.92 -18.37 7.95
N LEU A 686 -5.38 -18.68 9.16
CA LEU A 686 -4.65 -18.41 10.40
C LEU A 686 -3.69 -19.51 10.86
N VAL A 687 -3.90 -20.78 10.49
CA VAL A 687 -3.16 -21.91 11.11
C VAL A 687 -2.49 -22.81 10.07
N GLY A 688 -1.16 -22.81 10.08
CA GLY A 688 -0.34 -23.67 9.23
C GLY A 688 -0.56 -25.15 9.53
N GLY A 689 -0.63 -25.95 8.47
CA GLY A 689 -0.75 -27.40 8.58
C GLY A 689 -2.18 -27.93 8.68
N LEU A 690 -3.20 -27.07 8.68
CA LEU A 690 -4.60 -27.48 8.51
C LEU A 690 -4.88 -27.85 7.03
N PRO A 691 -5.81 -28.78 6.73
CA PRO A 691 -6.21 -29.03 5.36
C PRO A 691 -6.87 -27.79 4.75
N ARG A 692 -6.65 -27.51 3.45
CA ARG A 692 -7.46 -26.54 2.68
C ARG A 692 -8.94 -26.78 2.92
N TYR A 693 -9.71 -25.72 3.14
CA TYR A 693 -11.13 -25.83 3.40
C TYR A 693 -11.93 -24.85 2.54
N ASN A 694 -13.01 -25.34 1.95
CA ASN A 694 -14.06 -24.54 1.34
C ASN A 694 -15.34 -25.39 1.32
N PRO A 695 -16.53 -24.85 1.61
CA PRO A 695 -17.78 -25.62 1.62
C PRO A 695 -18.17 -26.16 0.24
N LEU A 696 -17.61 -25.63 -0.85
CA LEU A 696 -17.79 -26.15 -2.20
C LEU A 696 -17.00 -27.45 -2.47
N LEU A 697 -15.99 -27.78 -1.66
CA LEU A 697 -15.26 -29.04 -1.80
C LEU A 697 -16.18 -30.24 -1.52
N SER A 698 -15.98 -31.32 -2.29
CA SER A 698 -16.80 -32.52 -2.19
C SER A 698 -16.63 -33.25 -0.85
N ASP A 699 -15.44 -33.16 -0.26
CA ASP A 699 -14.97 -33.76 0.99
C ASP A 699 -14.94 -32.75 2.17
N SER A 700 -15.65 -31.62 2.08
CA SER A 700 -15.65 -30.56 3.10
C SER A 700 -15.95 -31.08 4.51
N GLU A 701 -16.94 -31.97 4.69
CA GLU A 701 -17.25 -32.55 6.02
C GLU A 701 -16.10 -33.37 6.63
N GLU A 702 -15.35 -34.10 5.80
CA GLU A 702 -14.18 -34.86 6.25
C GLU A 702 -13.05 -33.92 6.69
N ARG A 703 -12.84 -32.84 5.93
CA ARG A 703 -11.87 -31.79 6.26
C ARG A 703 -12.22 -31.07 7.54
N LEU A 704 -13.49 -30.69 7.74
CA LEU A 704 -13.96 -30.10 9.01
C LEU A 704 -13.65 -31.02 10.20
N LYS A 705 -13.97 -32.31 10.05
CA LYS A 705 -13.67 -33.31 11.09
C LYS A 705 -12.17 -33.37 11.37
N PHE A 706 -11.34 -33.43 10.33
CA PHE A 706 -9.89 -33.50 10.47
C PHE A 706 -9.31 -32.23 11.11
N MET A 707 -9.83 -31.05 10.77
CA MET A 707 -9.45 -29.78 11.40
C MET A 707 -9.76 -29.78 12.90
N ARG A 708 -10.97 -30.20 13.30
CA ARG A 708 -11.34 -30.35 14.72
C ARG A 708 -10.36 -31.25 15.46
N GLU A 709 -10.09 -32.44 14.90
CA GLU A 709 -9.17 -33.41 15.50
C GLU A 709 -7.73 -32.90 15.63
N LEU A 710 -7.24 -32.15 14.64
CA LEU A 710 -5.90 -31.55 14.70
C LEU A 710 -5.81 -30.43 15.75
N LEU A 711 -6.77 -29.51 15.74
CA LEU A 711 -6.80 -28.40 16.69
C LEU A 711 -6.93 -28.89 18.13
N ASP A 712 -7.79 -29.89 18.38
CA ASP A 712 -7.92 -30.50 19.72
C ASP A 712 -6.62 -31.19 20.15
N ARG A 713 -5.99 -31.92 19.22
CA ARG A 713 -4.74 -32.63 19.48
C ARG A 713 -3.62 -31.66 19.85
N TYR A 714 -3.50 -30.55 19.12
CA TYR A 714 -2.39 -29.61 19.26
C TYR A 714 -2.71 -28.37 20.08
N ALA A 715 -3.88 -28.26 20.72
CA ALA A 715 -4.34 -27.06 21.43
C ALA A 715 -3.29 -26.45 22.38
N ALA A 716 -2.53 -27.28 23.09
CA ALA A 716 -1.50 -26.83 24.03
C ALA A 716 -0.17 -26.39 23.37
N SER A 717 -0.02 -26.61 22.06
CA SER A 717 1.20 -26.34 21.28
C SER A 717 1.00 -25.33 20.14
N ILE A 718 -0.24 -24.85 19.96
CA ILE A 718 -0.53 -23.74 19.05
C ILE A 718 0.08 -22.47 19.65
N ARG A 719 0.84 -21.75 18.83
CA ARG A 719 1.42 -20.44 19.17
C ARG A 719 1.51 -19.57 17.91
N PRO A 720 1.66 -18.24 18.07
CA PRO A 720 2.05 -17.38 16.97
C PRO A 720 3.32 -17.91 16.28
N ALA A 721 3.33 -17.86 14.95
CA ALA A 721 4.49 -18.15 14.12
C ALA A 721 5.50 -17.00 14.24
N THR A 722 6.79 -17.31 14.16
CA THR A 722 7.79 -16.25 13.92
C THR A 722 7.68 -15.76 12.47
N VAL A 723 8.23 -14.58 12.15
CA VAL A 723 8.28 -14.04 10.78
C VAL A 723 8.85 -15.08 9.81
N ASP A 724 10.04 -15.63 10.11
CA ASP A 724 10.67 -16.71 9.34
C ASP A 724 9.77 -17.94 9.13
N GLU A 725 8.96 -18.30 10.13
CA GLU A 725 8.05 -19.46 10.06
C GLU A 725 6.86 -19.17 9.15
N ALA A 726 6.27 -17.97 9.25
CA ALA A 726 5.16 -17.53 8.40
C ALA A 726 5.60 -17.44 6.93
N GLU A 727 6.73 -16.76 6.66
CA GLU A 727 7.29 -16.64 5.31
C GLU A 727 7.66 -18.01 4.71
N THR A 728 8.22 -18.91 5.52
CA THR A 728 8.47 -20.31 5.09
C THR A 728 7.19 -21.02 4.67
N LEU A 729 6.03 -20.63 5.21
CA LEU A 729 4.74 -21.20 4.83
C LEU A 729 4.00 -20.39 3.76
N GLY A 730 4.68 -19.41 3.14
CA GLY A 730 4.11 -18.57 2.08
C GLY A 730 3.17 -17.48 2.60
N GLU A 731 3.22 -17.18 3.90
CA GLU A 731 2.43 -16.12 4.53
C GLU A 731 3.27 -14.88 4.78
N TRP A 732 2.62 -13.72 4.79
CA TRP A 732 3.29 -12.48 5.11
C TRP A 732 3.62 -12.46 6.61
N GLY A 733 4.88 -12.19 6.97
CA GLY A 733 5.33 -12.24 8.36
C GLY A 733 4.65 -11.27 9.32
N TRP A 734 3.88 -10.32 8.80
CA TRP A 734 3.12 -9.34 9.58
C TRP A 734 1.73 -9.81 9.96
N ASP A 735 1.15 -10.76 9.22
CA ASP A 735 -0.22 -11.21 9.43
C ASP A 735 -0.34 -12.17 10.62
N PRO A 736 -1.50 -12.21 11.30
CA PRO A 736 -1.73 -13.14 12.40
C PRO A 736 -1.63 -14.57 11.86
N PHE A 737 -0.58 -15.28 12.26
CA PHE A 737 -0.38 -16.64 11.78
C PHE A 737 0.13 -17.55 12.90
N PHE A 738 -0.36 -18.78 12.91
CA PHE A 738 -0.13 -19.75 13.97
C PHE A 738 0.39 -21.07 13.42
N VAL A 739 1.22 -21.73 14.23
CA VAL A 739 1.81 -23.02 13.90
C VAL A 739 1.63 -24.01 15.05
N PHE A 740 1.58 -25.29 14.71
CA PHE A 740 1.75 -26.36 15.69
C PHE A 740 3.23 -26.50 16.04
N ALA A 741 3.61 -26.19 17.27
CA ALA A 741 5.00 -26.27 17.73
C ALA A 741 5.16 -27.33 18.83
N PRO A 742 5.03 -28.64 18.50
CA PRO A 742 5.25 -29.69 19.48
C PRO A 742 6.67 -29.55 20.07
N PRO A 743 6.84 -29.65 21.41
CA PRO A 743 8.15 -29.50 22.02
C PRO A 743 9.07 -30.65 21.58
N PRO A 744 10.37 -30.39 21.35
CA PRO A 744 11.32 -31.44 20.99
C PRO A 744 11.33 -32.56 22.04
N LEU A 745 11.13 -33.80 21.59
CA LEU A 745 11.20 -34.96 22.45
C LEU A 745 12.66 -35.41 22.58
N GLY A 746 13.13 -35.61 23.81
CA GLY A 746 14.46 -36.20 24.09
C GLY A 746 14.55 -37.70 23.76
N ARG A 747 13.52 -38.27 23.13
CA ARG A 747 13.36 -39.67 22.71
C ARG A 747 12.49 -39.72 21.46
N ALA A 748 12.49 -40.85 20.74
CA ALA A 748 11.53 -41.04 19.65
C ALA A 748 10.09 -40.99 20.16
N ALA A 749 9.21 -40.43 19.35
CA ALA A 749 7.80 -40.28 19.63
C ALA A 749 7.09 -41.65 19.66
N THR A 750 6.19 -41.78 20.61
CA THR A 750 5.25 -42.90 20.75
C THR A 750 3.87 -42.50 20.24
N GLU A 751 2.98 -43.47 20.07
CA GLU A 751 1.57 -43.19 19.73
C GLU A 751 0.88 -42.29 20.78
N ASP A 752 1.25 -42.42 22.06
CA ASP A 752 0.75 -41.56 23.13
C ASP A 752 1.26 -40.11 23.00
N ASP A 753 2.44 -39.90 22.41
CA ASP A 753 2.93 -38.55 22.12
C ASP A 753 2.15 -37.93 20.97
N VAL A 754 1.87 -38.68 19.90
CA VAL A 754 1.05 -38.20 18.78
C VAL A 754 -0.36 -37.88 19.25
N LYS A 755 -0.99 -38.78 20.02
CA LYS A 755 -2.34 -38.57 20.56
C LYS A 755 -2.43 -37.35 21.47
N ALA A 756 -1.36 -37.05 22.20
CA ALA A 756 -1.28 -35.87 23.07
C ALA A 756 -0.74 -34.61 22.36
N GLY A 757 -0.58 -34.63 21.03
CA GLY A 757 -0.09 -33.49 20.26
C GLY A 757 1.36 -33.10 20.53
N ARG A 758 2.17 -34.02 21.06
CA ARG A 758 3.61 -33.81 21.29
C ARG A 758 4.48 -34.23 20.09
N ALA A 759 3.88 -34.80 19.05
CA ALA A 759 4.55 -35.27 17.84
C ALA A 759 3.58 -35.35 16.65
N ILE A 760 4.10 -35.17 15.43
CA ILE A 760 3.36 -35.38 14.17
C ILE A 760 3.17 -36.87 13.88
N PHE A 761 4.19 -37.69 14.18
CA PHE A 761 4.17 -39.13 13.96
C PHE A 761 4.90 -39.90 15.05
N ALA A 762 4.59 -41.19 15.19
CA ALA A 762 5.30 -42.10 16.08
C ALA A 762 6.37 -42.91 15.31
N LEU A 763 7.46 -43.23 16.00
CA LEU A 763 8.56 -44.04 15.47
C LEU A 763 9.16 -44.94 16.56
N GLU A 764 8.40 -45.97 16.94
CA GLU A 764 8.84 -46.91 17.99
C GLU A 764 10.21 -47.52 17.68
N GLY A 765 11.09 -47.53 18.69
CA GLY A 765 12.46 -48.03 18.55
C GLY A 765 13.43 -47.10 17.82
N GLY A 766 13.00 -45.90 17.44
CA GLY A 766 13.86 -44.86 16.88
C GLY A 766 14.63 -44.05 17.93
N ARG A 767 15.26 -42.96 17.47
CA ARG A 767 15.89 -41.93 18.30
C ARG A 767 15.67 -40.53 17.71
N PRO A 768 15.75 -39.45 18.51
CA PRO A 768 15.73 -38.09 17.97
C PRO A 768 16.86 -37.87 16.96
N GLY A 769 16.60 -37.02 15.97
CA GLY A 769 17.59 -36.56 15.01
C GLY A 769 18.55 -35.51 15.58
N LYS A 770 19.31 -34.85 14.70
CA LYS A 770 20.34 -33.84 15.06
C LYS A 770 20.00 -32.42 14.59
N LEU A 771 18.98 -32.27 13.75
CA LEU A 771 18.49 -31.01 13.22
C LEU A 771 17.96 -30.16 14.38
N LYS A 772 18.37 -28.90 14.42
CA LYS A 772 17.80 -27.94 15.35
C LYS A 772 16.44 -27.53 14.79
N LEU A 773 15.39 -27.78 15.55
CA LEU A 773 14.00 -27.50 15.18
C LEU A 773 13.52 -26.19 15.83
N PRO A 774 12.62 -25.43 15.18
CA PRO A 774 12.06 -25.68 13.85
C PRO A 774 13.10 -25.44 12.74
N ALA A 775 12.87 -26.06 11.58
CA ALA A 775 13.69 -25.88 10.38
C ALA A 775 12.79 -25.70 9.16
N LYS A 776 13.26 -25.00 8.13
CA LYS A 776 12.59 -24.94 6.84
C LYS A 776 13.13 -25.99 5.88
N GLY A 777 12.32 -26.40 4.90
CA GLY A 777 12.75 -27.19 3.76
C GLY A 777 11.70 -27.18 2.65
N ALA A 778 12.10 -27.57 1.43
CA ALA A 778 11.24 -27.58 0.27
C ALA A 778 10.84 -29.01 -0.15
N PHE A 779 9.59 -29.21 -0.54
CA PHE A 779 9.15 -30.49 -1.11
C PHE A 779 9.64 -30.65 -2.55
N GLY A 780 10.03 -31.88 -2.92
CA GLY A 780 10.28 -32.24 -4.31
C GLY A 780 11.57 -33.05 -4.53
N PRO A 781 11.76 -33.62 -5.74
CA PRO A 781 13.07 -34.15 -6.11
C PRO A 781 14.09 -33.01 -6.07
N ALA A 782 15.30 -33.30 -5.58
CA ALA A 782 16.41 -32.35 -5.72
C ALA A 782 16.52 -31.91 -7.19
N PRO A 783 16.90 -30.64 -7.47
CA PRO A 783 17.02 -30.14 -8.84
C PRO A 783 17.79 -31.15 -9.69
N ALA A 784 17.24 -31.49 -10.87
CA ALA A 784 17.94 -32.37 -11.78
C ALA A 784 19.32 -31.74 -12.06
N ALA A 785 20.38 -32.56 -12.07
CA ALA A 785 21.76 -32.10 -12.29
C ALA A 785 21.98 -31.34 -13.63
N ASN A 786 20.93 -31.22 -14.44
CA ASN A 786 20.92 -30.67 -15.78
C ASN A 786 20.65 -29.15 -15.81
N GLY A 787 20.36 -28.51 -14.66
CA GLY A 787 20.27 -27.04 -14.57
C GLY A 787 18.97 -26.42 -15.09
N ASP A 788 17.96 -27.22 -15.43
CA ASP A 788 16.60 -26.70 -15.64
C ASP A 788 16.03 -26.34 -14.26
N GLU A 789 15.92 -25.05 -13.97
CA GLU A 789 15.29 -24.57 -12.74
C GLU A 789 13.82 -24.99 -12.73
N PRO A 790 13.36 -25.79 -11.77
CA PRO A 790 11.95 -26.00 -11.54
C PRO A 790 11.29 -24.64 -11.31
N VAL A 791 10.16 -24.38 -11.98
CA VAL A 791 9.32 -23.20 -11.77
C VAL A 791 9.14 -22.99 -10.26
N GLU A 792 9.61 -21.84 -9.78
CA GLU A 792 9.82 -21.55 -8.35
C GLU A 792 8.54 -21.67 -7.52
N ASP A 793 7.38 -21.44 -8.16
CA ASP A 793 6.05 -21.38 -7.55
C ASP A 793 5.49 -22.74 -7.09
N ASP A 794 5.97 -23.85 -7.66
CA ASP A 794 5.47 -25.20 -7.35
C ASP A 794 6.22 -25.89 -6.19
N ARG A 795 7.32 -25.30 -5.70
CA ARG A 795 8.06 -25.86 -4.55
C ARG A 795 7.36 -25.44 -3.26
N GLY A 796 6.34 -26.21 -2.87
CA GLY A 796 5.73 -26.05 -1.55
C GLY A 796 6.80 -26.12 -0.45
N TRP A 797 7.07 -25.00 0.19
CA TRP A 797 7.92 -24.93 1.38
C TRP A 797 7.18 -25.53 2.58
N CYS A 798 7.96 -25.99 3.57
CA CYS A 798 7.44 -26.58 4.79
C CYS A 798 8.31 -26.29 6.01
N LEU A 799 7.67 -26.30 7.16
CA LEU A 799 8.30 -26.31 8.46
C LEU A 799 8.50 -27.75 8.94
N ILE A 800 9.72 -28.12 9.23
CA ILE A 800 10.09 -29.35 9.92
C ILE A 800 10.02 -29.07 11.42
N VAL A 801 9.08 -29.74 12.08
CA VAL A 801 8.80 -29.60 13.52
C VAL A 801 9.13 -30.87 14.31
N GLN A 802 9.52 -31.95 13.62
CA GLN A 802 9.96 -33.20 14.23
C GLN A 802 11.03 -33.85 13.32
N GLU A 803 12.11 -34.38 13.91
CA GLU A 803 13.08 -35.22 13.21
C GLU A 803 13.40 -36.45 14.06
N GLU A 804 13.25 -37.63 13.48
CA GLU A 804 13.58 -38.89 14.14
C GLU A 804 14.29 -39.85 13.18
N VAL A 805 15.17 -40.69 13.73
CA VAL A 805 15.91 -41.71 13.00
C VAL A 805 15.42 -43.08 13.46
N ASP A 806 14.92 -43.90 12.53
CA ASP A 806 14.46 -45.24 12.85
C ASP A 806 15.62 -46.20 13.18
N ALA A 807 15.28 -47.42 13.60
CA ALA A 807 16.26 -48.45 13.93
C ALA A 807 17.16 -48.86 12.74
N GLY A 808 16.73 -48.62 11.51
CA GLY A 808 17.49 -48.84 10.28
C GLY A 808 18.44 -47.69 9.91
N GLY A 809 18.47 -46.62 10.71
CA GLY A 809 19.29 -45.44 10.47
C GLY A 809 18.68 -44.46 9.47
N LYS A 810 17.40 -44.62 9.12
CA LYS A 810 16.71 -43.75 8.16
C LYS A 810 16.02 -42.60 8.89
N THR A 811 16.23 -41.38 8.39
CA THR A 811 15.67 -40.15 8.96
C THR A 811 14.28 -39.86 8.41
N TRP A 812 13.39 -39.49 9.31
CA TRP A 812 12.01 -39.10 9.06
C TRP A 812 11.77 -37.70 9.63
N TYR A 813 11.06 -36.87 8.87
CA TYR A 813 10.62 -35.55 9.25
C TYR A 813 9.11 -35.54 9.49
N GLY A 814 8.69 -34.77 10.50
CA GLY A 814 7.32 -34.30 10.67
C GLY A 814 7.27 -32.92 10.05
N ALA A 815 6.76 -32.85 8.84
CA ALA A 815 6.71 -31.64 8.03
C ALA A 815 5.30 -31.05 8.04
N MET A 816 5.23 -29.74 8.17
CA MET A 816 4.02 -28.92 8.14
C MET A 816 4.13 -28.01 6.94
N ALA A 817 3.26 -28.21 5.95
CA ALA A 817 3.09 -27.28 4.84
C ALA A 817 2.12 -26.16 5.26
N ARG A 818 1.90 -25.18 4.38
CA ARG A 818 0.78 -24.24 4.55
C ARG A 818 -0.52 -25.01 4.78
N TYR A 819 -0.76 -26.00 3.91
CA TYR A 819 -1.94 -26.85 3.96
C TYR A 819 -1.59 -28.32 4.22
N GLY A 820 -1.74 -28.75 5.47
CA GLY A 820 -1.54 -30.13 5.91
C GLY A 820 -0.23 -30.42 6.64
N THR A 821 -0.25 -31.48 7.43
CA THR A 821 0.93 -32.05 8.12
C THR A 821 1.18 -33.48 7.65
N ARG A 822 2.45 -33.91 7.58
CA ARG A 822 2.80 -35.27 7.15
C ARG A 822 4.12 -35.78 7.72
N LYS A 823 4.17 -37.10 7.92
CA LYS A 823 5.41 -37.86 8.06
C LYS A 823 6.04 -38.02 6.67
N ILE A 824 7.31 -37.63 6.52
CA ILE A 824 8.02 -37.72 5.24
C ILE A 824 9.47 -38.16 5.46
N GLU A 825 10.00 -38.93 4.51
CA GLU A 825 11.39 -39.37 4.56
C GLU A 825 12.32 -38.20 4.24
N ALA A 826 13.43 -38.08 4.97
CA ALA A 826 14.29 -36.91 4.87
C ALA A 826 14.82 -36.62 3.46
N TYR A 827 15.07 -37.66 2.65
CA TYR A 827 15.56 -37.49 1.27
C TYR A 827 14.55 -36.85 0.30
N LYS A 828 13.28 -36.71 0.71
CA LYS A 828 12.22 -36.04 -0.07
C LYS A 828 12.06 -34.55 0.27
N ILE A 829 12.84 -34.05 1.22
CA ILE A 829 12.93 -32.63 1.55
C ILE A 829 14.36 -32.17 1.28
N HIS A 830 14.48 -31.10 0.50
CA HIS A 830 15.77 -30.46 0.21
C HIS A 830 15.83 -29.07 0.85
N ASP A 831 16.98 -28.41 0.73
CA ASP A 831 17.25 -27.07 1.28
C ASP A 831 16.91 -26.94 2.78
N VAL A 832 17.20 -28.03 3.52
CA VAL A 832 16.91 -28.09 4.95
C VAL A 832 17.82 -27.13 5.71
N GLN A 833 17.22 -26.14 6.36
CA GLN A 833 17.91 -25.14 7.15
C GLN A 833 17.18 -24.91 8.46
N SER A 834 17.90 -25.01 9.59
CA SER A 834 17.36 -24.60 10.89
C SER A 834 17.03 -23.12 10.89
N LEU A 835 15.84 -22.77 11.37
CA LEU A 835 15.45 -21.37 11.55
C LEU A 835 16.14 -20.81 12.80
N LYS A 836 16.42 -19.51 12.78
CA LYS A 836 16.87 -18.82 14.00
C LYS A 836 15.65 -18.71 14.91
N ARG A 837 15.88 -18.97 16.20
CA ARG A 837 14.92 -18.57 17.23
C ARG A 837 15.50 -17.28 17.79
N ASP A 838 14.86 -16.18 17.43
CA ASP A 838 15.18 -14.86 17.98
C ASP A 838 14.73 -14.75 19.44
#